data_AF-A0A1V2VWV1-F1
#
_entry.id   AF-A0A1V2VWV1-F1
#
_cell.length_a   1.000
_cell.length_b   1.000
_cell.length_c   1.000
_cell.angle_alpha   90.00
_cell.angle_beta   90.00
_cell.angle_gamma   90.00
#
_symmetry.space_group_name_H-M   'P 1'
#
loop_
_entity.id
_entity.type
_entity.pdbx_description
1 polymer ?
#
loop_
_entity_poly.entity_id
_entity_poly.type
_entity_poly.pdbx_seq_one_letter_code
_entity_poly.pdbx_strand_id
1 'polypeptide(L)'
;SLSTSTSTGLSSANSSITSLSTSTSTGINSLSTGLSSTDSAVTSLSTSTSTGLSSANSSITSLSTSTSTGIGSLSTGLSSTNSAVTSLSTSTSTGIGSLSTGLSSTNSSVTSLSTSTSTGISSLSTGLSSTNSTVTSLSTSTSTGISSLSTGLSSTNSSITSLSTSTSTVVGSLSTGLSSTNSNLTSLSTSTSTVVGSLSTGLSSTNSSITSLSTSTSTVVGSLSTGLSSTNSNLTSLSTATSTGISSLSTGLSSIANNNTNLGNSTAGAIGGGATYDPTTGTISAPSYVTYNSDGSTTINNNVGSAIDNINAHGIKYFHANSTAPDSQAVGVDSVAIGPNAISKVDGSIALGSGSVADRAVVPSSGVLRNGSASIPFDTTDQTLLGAVSVGDATNKTYRQITNVADGTGQQDAVTVRQLTGALQSFAVTGQKYFHANSTAADSLAAGAESVAVGPTTVVNGDHGVGIGNGAIVDQTAPGGVAIGQAASSAQADAIALGSGATATGAQSVAQGANAVAVSVGSVALGSGARSTATDALALGAGASATFANSVALGAGSLTTVGALTNYVAYGLSSPQSSAGEVNVGNRQITGLAAGKNGTDAVNVSQLDSIANQLTTLIDQRTTNLGGQYTTNPNGANVPPGSTGANSSAGGSGAVASGSNSTAVGNSSLASGNGSTAIGVGSTASGNNSTALGTGSNDGGRSNVVAVGSADSARQVVNVAAGTQGTDAVNVNQLNAVSNQFTQSLNTVNNQLTQMQQQIQQTDSMAREGIAATAAMASIPHMDRDSNFAMGVGTATFQGQKAMAVGVQARVTENLKATLNGGFAGSQRVVGAGMLYQWK
;
A
#
# COMPACT_ATOMS: atom_id res chain seq x y z
N SER A 1 -62.37 -39.19 137.64
CA SER A 1 -63.16 -38.09 137.07
C SER A 1 -63.14 -36.92 138.04
N LEU A 2 -62.97 -35.68 137.53
CA LEU A 2 -62.73 -34.50 138.38
C LEU A 2 -63.88 -33.48 138.40
N SER A 3 -64.86 -33.56 137.48
CA SER A 3 -66.08 -32.75 137.50
C SER A 3 -67.16 -33.31 136.56
N THR A 4 -68.44 -33.12 136.90
CA THR A 4 -69.60 -33.54 136.09
C THR A 4 -70.37 -32.39 135.43
N SER A 5 -70.03 -31.10 135.63
CA SER A 5 -70.84 -30.00 135.03
C SER A 5 -70.17 -28.62 134.79
N THR A 6 -68.84 -28.45 134.84
CA THR A 6 -68.18 -27.17 134.46
C THR A 6 -66.80 -27.39 133.84
N SER A 7 -66.34 -26.47 132.98
CA SER A 7 -65.03 -26.51 132.31
C SER A 7 -63.89 -26.73 133.31
N THR A 8 -63.04 -27.72 133.08
CA THR A 8 -61.93 -28.10 133.98
C THR A 8 -60.59 -27.94 133.27
N GLY A 9 -59.64 -27.26 133.93
CA GLY A 9 -58.27 -27.07 133.46
C GLY A 9 -57.27 -27.58 134.49
N LEU A 10 -56.33 -28.43 134.09
CA LEU A 10 -55.21 -28.90 134.92
C LEU A 10 -53.89 -28.50 134.27
N SER A 11 -52.96 -27.91 135.03
CA SER A 11 -51.67 -27.46 134.46
C SER A 11 -50.71 -28.64 134.21
N SER A 12 -50.72 -29.67 135.06
CA SER A 12 -49.89 -30.86 134.87
C SER A 12 -50.46 -32.08 135.59
N ALA A 13 -50.21 -33.28 135.05
CA ALA A 13 -50.50 -34.54 135.69
C ALA A 13 -49.33 -35.52 135.56
N ASN A 14 -48.92 -36.12 136.68
CA ASN A 14 -47.82 -37.09 136.75
C ASN A 14 -48.31 -38.50 137.11
N SER A 15 -49.59 -38.79 136.84
CA SER A 15 -50.21 -40.10 137.06
C SER A 15 -51.18 -40.39 135.91
N SER A 16 -51.44 -41.67 135.62
CA SER A 16 -52.33 -42.08 134.54
C SER A 16 -53.73 -41.46 134.68
N ILE A 17 -54.18 -40.76 133.65
CA ILE A 17 -55.53 -40.19 133.58
C ILE A 17 -56.41 -41.12 132.75
N THR A 18 -57.40 -41.73 133.39
CA THR A 18 -58.42 -42.53 132.69
C THR A 18 -59.51 -41.65 132.07
N SER A 19 -59.98 -40.61 132.78
CA SER A 19 -60.92 -39.59 132.27
C SER A 19 -60.96 -38.34 133.16
N LEU A 20 -60.97 -37.15 132.55
CA LEU A 20 -61.08 -35.85 133.25
C LEU A 20 -62.56 -35.42 133.37
N SER A 21 -63.36 -35.65 132.32
CA SER A 21 -64.82 -35.46 132.29
C SER A 21 -65.52 -36.66 131.65
N THR A 22 -66.64 -37.10 132.25
CA THR A 22 -67.50 -38.21 131.76
C THR A 22 -68.94 -37.76 131.48
N SER A 23 -69.18 -36.45 131.30
CA SER A 23 -70.54 -35.93 131.10
C SER A 23 -71.15 -36.42 129.78
N THR A 24 -72.42 -36.83 129.80
CA THR A 24 -73.20 -37.33 128.65
C THR A 24 -74.44 -36.45 128.40
N SER A 25 -74.24 -35.15 128.13
CA SER A 25 -75.34 -34.18 127.97
C SER A 25 -75.68 -33.91 126.50
N THR A 26 -76.98 -33.78 126.21
CA THR A 26 -77.52 -33.37 124.90
C THR A 26 -77.59 -31.85 124.80
N GLY A 27 -77.25 -31.26 123.64
CA GLY A 27 -77.45 -29.82 123.35
C GLY A 27 -76.32 -28.86 123.80
N ILE A 28 -75.05 -29.29 123.75
CA ILE A 28 -73.90 -28.46 124.15
C ILE A 28 -73.42 -27.58 122.97
N ASN A 29 -73.48 -26.26 123.13
CA ASN A 29 -72.92 -25.32 122.14
C ASN A 29 -71.38 -25.34 122.14
N SER A 30 -70.73 -25.28 123.31
CA SER A 30 -69.29 -25.46 123.48
C SER A 30 -68.95 -25.70 124.96
N LEU A 31 -68.15 -26.71 125.25
CA LEU A 31 -67.61 -27.01 126.57
C LEU A 31 -66.15 -27.42 126.41
N SER A 32 -65.22 -26.83 127.17
CA SER A 32 -63.78 -27.05 127.04
C SER A 32 -63.14 -27.64 128.30
N THR A 33 -62.18 -28.55 128.10
CA THR A 33 -61.37 -29.17 129.16
C THR A 33 -59.91 -29.17 128.73
N GLY A 34 -59.00 -28.67 129.55
CA GLY A 34 -57.59 -28.49 129.18
C GLY A 34 -56.62 -29.18 130.13
N LEU A 35 -55.55 -29.77 129.60
CA LEU A 35 -54.40 -30.26 130.35
C LEU A 35 -53.13 -29.65 129.75
N SER A 36 -52.33 -28.86 130.47
CA SER A 36 -51.18 -28.22 129.80
C SER A 36 -50.03 -29.21 129.51
N SER A 37 -49.69 -30.13 130.41
CA SER A 37 -48.69 -31.19 130.15
C SER A 37 -48.98 -32.50 130.90
N THR A 38 -48.57 -33.65 130.32
CA THR A 38 -48.61 -34.97 130.98
C THR A 38 -47.42 -35.86 130.59
N ASP A 39 -46.79 -36.46 131.59
CA ASP A 39 -45.75 -37.49 131.40
C ASP A 39 -46.30 -38.91 131.50
N SER A 40 -47.57 -39.07 131.89
CA SER A 40 -48.24 -40.37 132.05
C SER A 40 -49.18 -40.70 130.89
N ALA A 41 -49.44 -42.00 130.65
CA ALA A 41 -50.38 -42.48 129.63
C ALA A 41 -51.80 -41.89 129.82
N VAL A 42 -52.35 -41.34 128.74
CA VAL A 42 -53.72 -40.80 128.69
C VAL A 42 -54.58 -41.73 127.85
N THR A 43 -55.60 -42.33 128.49
CA THR A 43 -56.54 -43.21 127.80
C THR A 43 -57.66 -42.40 127.12
N SER A 44 -58.24 -41.45 127.85
CA SER A 44 -59.22 -40.46 127.35
C SER A 44 -59.26 -39.24 128.27
N LEU A 45 -59.40 -38.03 127.73
CA LEU A 45 -59.51 -36.80 128.53
C LEU A 45 -60.97 -36.37 128.72
N SER A 46 -61.82 -36.56 127.70
CA SER A 46 -63.25 -36.24 127.77
C SER A 46 -64.14 -37.14 126.90
N THR A 47 -65.40 -37.32 127.32
CA THR A 47 -66.45 -37.98 126.53
C THR A 47 -67.41 -37.03 125.81
N SER A 48 -67.29 -35.70 125.96
CA SER A 48 -68.25 -34.72 125.37
C SER A 48 -67.76 -33.26 125.23
N THR A 49 -66.46 -32.97 125.33
CA THR A 49 -65.93 -31.59 125.37
C THR A 49 -64.74 -31.37 124.44
N SER A 50 -64.55 -30.12 124.01
CA SER A 50 -63.34 -29.64 123.33
C SER A 50 -62.12 -29.85 124.26
N THR A 51 -61.08 -30.54 123.80
CA THR A 51 -59.90 -30.90 124.62
C THR A 51 -58.61 -30.28 124.06
N GLY A 52 -57.77 -29.74 124.93
CA GLY A 52 -56.44 -29.22 124.55
C GLY A 52 -55.33 -29.75 125.44
N LEU A 53 -54.25 -30.25 124.82
CA LEU A 53 -53.02 -30.70 125.46
C LEU A 53 -51.80 -29.99 124.86
N SER A 54 -50.96 -29.30 125.66
CA SER A 54 -49.81 -28.58 125.08
C SER A 54 -48.62 -29.51 124.80
N SER A 55 -48.34 -30.50 125.67
CA SER A 55 -47.27 -31.49 125.46
C SER A 55 -47.57 -32.85 126.11
N ALA A 56 -47.22 -33.94 125.41
CA ALA A 56 -47.30 -35.31 125.92
C ALA A 56 -46.01 -36.09 125.65
N ASN A 57 -45.48 -36.75 126.67
CA ASN A 57 -44.27 -37.58 126.56
C ASN A 57 -44.52 -39.09 126.73
N SER A 58 -45.79 -39.50 126.66
CA SER A 58 -46.25 -40.89 126.78
C SER A 58 -47.36 -41.18 125.75
N SER A 59 -47.59 -42.46 125.44
CA SER A 59 -48.58 -42.90 124.43
C SER A 59 -49.98 -42.35 124.68
N ILE A 60 -50.61 -41.83 123.62
CA ILE A 60 -51.98 -41.32 123.60
C ILE A 60 -52.85 -42.30 122.80
N THR A 61 -53.86 -42.86 123.46
CA THR A 61 -54.85 -43.72 122.79
C THR A 61 -55.97 -42.89 122.16
N SER A 62 -56.56 -41.96 122.93
CA SER A 62 -57.54 -40.96 122.47
C SER A 62 -57.56 -39.76 123.43
N LEU A 63 -57.73 -38.54 122.93
CA LEU A 63 -58.02 -37.35 123.78
C LEU A 63 -59.52 -37.22 124.02
N SER A 64 -60.34 -37.57 123.04
CA SER A 64 -61.81 -37.48 123.11
C SER A 64 -62.49 -38.73 122.57
N THR A 65 -63.36 -39.35 123.38
CA THR A 65 -64.23 -40.46 122.93
C THR A 65 -65.69 -40.06 123.08
N SER A 66 -66.31 -39.51 122.02
CA SER A 66 -67.66 -38.95 122.10
C SER A 66 -68.76 -39.92 121.66
N THR A 67 -69.75 -40.10 122.52
CA THR A 67 -71.03 -40.80 122.24
C THR A 67 -72.25 -39.87 122.27
N SER A 68 -72.08 -38.57 122.50
CA SER A 68 -73.17 -37.60 122.70
C SER A 68 -73.80 -37.08 121.39
N THR A 69 -75.07 -36.70 121.42
CA THR A 69 -75.82 -36.23 120.24
C THR A 69 -76.01 -34.70 120.26
N GLY A 70 -75.93 -34.05 119.09
CA GLY A 70 -76.19 -32.61 118.93
C GLY A 70 -75.09 -31.68 119.46
N ILE A 71 -73.82 -31.91 119.07
CA ILE A 71 -72.67 -31.07 119.46
C ILE A 71 -72.40 -30.02 118.39
N GLY A 72 -72.38 -28.73 118.76
CA GLY A 72 -72.06 -27.66 117.82
C GLY A 72 -70.65 -27.74 117.24
N SER A 73 -69.63 -27.87 118.10
CA SER A 73 -68.23 -28.04 117.69
C SER A 73 -67.44 -28.89 118.69
N LEU A 74 -66.71 -29.88 118.19
CA LEU A 74 -65.76 -30.70 118.95
C LEU A 74 -64.36 -30.44 118.41
N SER A 75 -63.50 -29.83 119.21
CA SER A 75 -62.10 -29.57 118.84
C SER A 75 -61.17 -30.35 119.76
N THR A 76 -60.18 -31.06 119.21
CA THR A 76 -59.11 -31.69 119.99
C THR A 76 -57.76 -31.17 119.48
N GLY A 77 -56.91 -30.69 120.37
CA GLY A 77 -55.62 -30.10 120.01
C GLY A 77 -54.48 -30.66 120.84
N LEU A 78 -53.36 -31.00 120.18
CA LEU A 78 -52.09 -31.38 120.79
C LEU A 78 -50.96 -30.55 120.17
N SER A 79 -50.24 -29.73 120.93
CA SER A 79 -49.17 -28.91 120.30
C SER A 79 -47.94 -29.75 119.94
N SER A 80 -47.52 -30.68 120.80
CA SER A 80 -46.36 -31.55 120.51
C SER A 80 -46.44 -32.90 121.22
N THR A 81 -45.92 -33.96 120.58
CA THR A 81 -45.73 -35.29 121.20
C THR A 81 -44.51 -36.00 120.64
N ASN A 82 -43.80 -36.74 121.50
CA ASN A 82 -42.71 -37.63 121.12
C ASN A 82 -43.09 -39.11 121.31
N SER A 83 -44.39 -39.40 121.32
CA SER A 83 -44.94 -40.73 121.53
C SER A 83 -45.96 -41.09 120.46
N ALA A 84 -46.17 -42.39 120.24
CA ALA A 84 -47.11 -42.88 119.25
C ALA A 84 -48.53 -42.36 119.51
N VAL A 85 -49.18 -41.87 118.45
CA VAL A 85 -50.56 -41.38 118.48
C VAL A 85 -51.44 -42.36 117.71
N THR A 86 -52.36 -43.01 118.42
CA THR A 86 -53.31 -43.94 117.78
C THR A 86 -54.50 -43.17 117.20
N SER A 87 -55.13 -42.32 118.01
CA SER A 87 -56.17 -41.35 117.62
C SER A 87 -56.13 -40.16 118.59
N LEU A 88 -56.44 -38.93 118.14
CA LEU A 88 -56.75 -37.81 119.04
C LEU A 88 -58.25 -37.77 119.35
N SER A 89 -59.09 -38.14 118.38
CA SER A 89 -60.54 -38.15 118.52
C SER A 89 -61.14 -39.43 117.97
N THR A 90 -61.96 -40.10 118.77
CA THR A 90 -62.80 -41.23 118.36
C THR A 90 -64.26 -40.87 118.59
N SER A 91 -65.06 -40.77 117.52
CA SER A 91 -66.47 -40.32 117.64
C SER A 91 -67.46 -41.28 116.99
N THR A 92 -68.46 -41.70 117.77
CA THR A 92 -69.63 -42.48 117.32
C THR A 92 -70.94 -41.69 117.40
N SER A 93 -70.85 -40.38 117.63
CA SER A 93 -71.98 -39.45 117.82
C SER A 93 -72.84 -39.21 116.58
N THR A 94 -74.05 -38.67 116.75
CA THR A 94 -74.90 -38.17 115.64
C THR A 94 -75.10 -36.66 115.74
N GLY A 95 -75.00 -35.95 114.60
CA GLY A 95 -75.21 -34.51 114.51
C GLY A 95 -74.10 -33.65 115.14
N ILE A 96 -72.87 -33.76 114.63
CA ILE A 96 -71.75 -32.86 114.99
C ILE A 96 -71.64 -31.75 113.93
N GLY A 97 -71.74 -30.48 114.34
CA GLY A 97 -71.56 -29.35 113.42
C GLY A 97 -70.13 -29.29 112.86
N SER A 98 -69.11 -29.26 113.72
CA SER A 98 -67.71 -29.27 113.30
C SER A 98 -66.86 -30.18 114.19
N LEU A 99 -66.05 -31.04 113.59
CA LEU A 99 -65.02 -31.83 114.27
C LEU A 99 -63.64 -31.38 113.79
N SER A 100 -62.85 -30.80 114.68
CA SER A 100 -61.49 -30.34 114.37
C SER A 100 -60.47 -31.09 115.22
N THR A 101 -59.45 -31.67 114.60
CA THR A 101 -58.32 -32.30 115.32
C THR A 101 -57.00 -31.71 114.84
N GLY A 102 -56.12 -31.31 115.75
CA GLY A 102 -54.87 -30.65 115.39
C GLY A 102 -53.68 -31.18 116.18
N LEU A 103 -52.58 -31.45 115.48
CA LEU A 103 -51.27 -31.76 116.05
C LEU A 103 -50.21 -30.82 115.46
N SER A 104 -49.54 -29.96 116.22
CA SER A 104 -48.56 -29.04 115.59
C SER A 104 -47.27 -29.77 115.18
N SER A 105 -46.74 -30.67 116.03
CA SER A 105 -45.53 -31.44 115.69
C SER A 105 -45.48 -32.82 116.35
N THR A 106 -44.91 -33.80 115.66
CA THR A 106 -44.60 -35.12 116.23
C THR A 106 -43.34 -35.73 115.62
N ASN A 107 -42.58 -36.44 116.43
CA ASN A 107 -41.42 -37.22 115.98
C ASN A 107 -41.66 -38.74 116.14
N SER A 108 -42.92 -39.15 116.15
CA SER A 108 -43.34 -40.55 116.32
C SER A 108 -44.52 -40.88 115.42
N SER A 109 -44.73 -42.18 115.14
CA SER A 109 -45.74 -42.66 114.20
C SER A 109 -47.16 -42.21 114.57
N VAL A 110 -47.90 -41.78 113.55
CA VAL A 110 -49.31 -41.37 113.65
C VAL A 110 -50.15 -42.35 112.86
N THR A 111 -51.07 -43.04 113.54
CA THR A 111 -52.01 -43.95 112.86
C THR A 111 -53.20 -43.20 112.29
N SER A 112 -53.85 -42.36 113.11
CA SER A 112 -54.92 -41.44 112.75
C SER A 112 -54.95 -40.27 113.75
N LEU A 113 -55.37 -39.05 113.35
CA LEU A 113 -55.75 -38.01 114.32
C LEU A 113 -57.23 -38.10 114.65
N SER A 114 -58.06 -38.51 113.70
CA SER A 114 -59.51 -38.61 113.88
C SER A 114 -60.05 -39.91 113.28
N THR A 115 -60.71 -40.71 114.11
CA THR A 115 -61.47 -41.89 113.69
C THR A 115 -62.96 -41.70 114.00
N SER A 116 -63.79 -41.54 112.97
CA SER A 116 -65.21 -41.18 113.14
C SER A 116 -66.15 -42.12 112.39
N THR A 117 -67.15 -42.66 113.10
CA THR A 117 -68.25 -43.49 112.57
C THR A 117 -69.62 -42.79 112.66
N SER A 118 -69.63 -41.46 112.55
CA SER A 118 -70.76 -40.59 112.85
C SER A 118 -71.70 -40.36 111.66
N THR A 119 -72.99 -40.10 111.89
CA THR A 119 -73.94 -39.62 110.86
C THR A 119 -74.15 -38.10 110.99
N GLY A 120 -74.03 -37.38 109.87
CA GLY A 120 -74.29 -35.93 109.79
C GLY A 120 -73.20 -35.03 110.39
N ILE A 121 -71.96 -35.10 109.89
CA ILE A 121 -70.90 -34.13 110.23
C ILE A 121 -70.91 -33.00 109.20
N SER A 122 -71.09 -31.74 109.62
CA SER A 122 -71.01 -30.63 108.66
C SER A 122 -69.56 -30.40 108.21
N SER A 123 -68.60 -30.24 109.12
CA SER A 123 -67.18 -30.06 108.78
C SER A 123 -66.27 -30.98 109.58
N LEU A 124 -65.36 -31.69 108.91
CA LEU A 124 -64.28 -32.46 109.53
C LEU A 124 -62.93 -31.88 109.09
N SER A 125 -62.15 -31.36 110.03
CA SER A 125 -60.83 -30.78 109.78
C SER A 125 -59.77 -31.53 110.59
N THR A 126 -58.71 -31.99 109.95
CA THR A 126 -57.55 -32.58 110.62
C THR A 126 -56.26 -31.90 110.14
N GLY A 127 -55.37 -31.54 111.05
CA GLY A 127 -54.15 -30.82 110.71
C GLY A 127 -52.93 -31.33 111.45
N LEU A 128 -51.83 -31.52 110.72
CA LEU A 128 -50.50 -31.80 111.25
C LEU A 128 -49.49 -30.78 110.69
N SER A 129 -48.83 -29.93 111.49
CA SER A 129 -47.90 -28.95 110.87
C SER A 129 -46.59 -29.59 110.41
N SER A 130 -46.00 -30.49 111.22
CA SER A 130 -44.75 -31.18 110.85
C SER A 130 -44.64 -32.58 111.46
N THR A 131 -44.03 -33.51 110.72
CA THR A 131 -43.67 -34.84 111.22
C THR A 131 -42.38 -35.34 110.60
N ASN A 132 -41.60 -36.11 111.36
CA ASN A 132 -40.40 -36.79 110.91
C ASN A 132 -40.53 -38.32 111.10
N SER A 133 -41.75 -38.84 111.06
CA SER A 133 -42.06 -40.26 111.22
C SER A 133 -43.29 -40.64 110.39
N THR A 134 -43.52 -41.95 110.23
CA THR A 134 -44.56 -42.51 109.35
C THR A 134 -45.96 -42.04 109.73
N VAL A 135 -46.71 -41.56 108.73
CA VAL A 135 -48.12 -41.20 108.83
C VAL A 135 -48.94 -42.18 107.98
N THR A 136 -49.80 -42.96 108.63
CA THR A 136 -50.70 -43.88 107.93
C THR A 136 -51.91 -43.16 107.36
N SER A 137 -52.58 -42.35 108.18
CA SER A 137 -53.67 -41.42 107.81
C SER A 137 -53.77 -40.30 108.85
N LEU A 138 -54.26 -39.10 108.48
CA LEU A 138 -54.69 -38.09 109.46
C LEU A 138 -56.17 -38.29 109.83
N SER A 139 -56.98 -38.80 108.90
CA SER A 139 -58.43 -38.98 109.06
C SER A 139 -58.89 -40.33 108.51
N THR A 140 -59.58 -41.09 109.37
CA THR A 140 -60.26 -42.34 109.02
C THR A 140 -61.75 -42.21 109.35
N SER A 141 -62.59 -41.97 108.34
CA SER A 141 -64.02 -41.69 108.56
C SER A 141 -64.95 -42.62 107.78
N THR A 142 -65.97 -43.13 108.47
CA THR A 142 -67.08 -43.91 107.90
C THR A 142 -68.39 -43.19 108.26
N SER A 143 -68.87 -42.32 107.37
CA SER A 143 -69.98 -41.39 107.68
C SER A 143 -70.99 -41.31 106.54
N THR A 144 -72.28 -41.12 106.88
CA THR A 144 -73.33 -40.77 105.91
C THR A 144 -73.53 -39.26 105.90
N GLY A 145 -72.86 -38.57 104.96
CA GLY A 145 -73.02 -37.13 104.70
C GLY A 145 -72.03 -36.24 105.45
N ILE A 146 -70.89 -35.95 104.81
CA ILE A 146 -69.92 -34.93 105.24
C ILE A 146 -70.02 -33.73 104.29
N SER A 147 -70.27 -32.51 104.79
CA SER A 147 -70.32 -31.35 103.88
C SER A 147 -68.93 -30.84 103.46
N SER A 148 -67.95 -30.88 104.38
CA SER A 148 -66.54 -30.54 104.09
C SER A 148 -65.58 -31.42 104.89
N LEU A 149 -64.61 -32.03 104.20
CA LEU A 149 -63.48 -32.76 104.78
C LEU A 149 -62.18 -32.08 104.36
N SER A 150 -61.43 -31.57 105.33
CA SER A 150 -60.14 -30.92 105.11
C SER A 150 -59.04 -31.65 105.89
N THR A 151 -57.98 -32.08 105.22
CA THR A 151 -56.79 -32.65 105.86
C THR A 151 -55.54 -31.92 105.38
N GLY A 152 -54.66 -31.53 106.30
CA GLY A 152 -53.48 -30.74 105.96
C GLY A 152 -52.22 -31.23 106.67
N LEU A 153 -51.12 -31.34 105.92
CA LEU A 153 -49.77 -31.55 106.43
C LEU A 153 -48.83 -30.45 105.87
N SER A 154 -48.19 -29.62 106.68
CA SER A 154 -47.32 -28.58 106.09
C SER A 154 -45.99 -29.17 105.59
N SER A 155 -45.35 -30.06 106.35
CA SER A 155 -44.09 -30.69 105.93
C SER A 155 -43.90 -32.09 106.50
N THR A 156 -43.29 -32.98 105.72
CA THR A 156 -42.80 -34.29 106.17
C THR A 156 -41.43 -34.61 105.60
N ASN A 157 -40.65 -35.41 106.33
CA ASN A 157 -39.41 -36.01 105.84
C ASN A 157 -39.45 -37.54 105.94
N SER A 158 -40.65 -38.13 105.92
CA SER A 158 -40.88 -39.57 106.08
C SER A 158 -42.08 -40.04 105.24
N SER A 159 -42.15 -41.34 104.98
CA SER A 159 -43.17 -41.95 104.10
C SER A 159 -44.60 -41.67 104.55
N ILE A 160 -45.43 -41.27 103.58
CA ILE A 160 -46.87 -41.07 103.73
C ILE A 160 -47.60 -42.11 102.87
N THR A 161 -48.49 -42.87 103.50
CA THR A 161 -49.38 -43.79 102.78
C THR A 161 -50.60 -43.05 102.24
N SER A 162 -51.31 -42.29 103.08
CA SER A 162 -52.44 -41.42 102.73
C SER A 162 -52.59 -40.31 103.78
N LEU A 163 -53.10 -39.12 103.42
CA LEU A 163 -53.53 -38.12 104.43
C LEU A 163 -54.99 -38.33 104.84
N SER A 164 -55.82 -38.87 103.95
CA SER A 164 -57.24 -39.09 104.19
C SER A 164 -57.71 -40.43 103.62
N THR A 165 -58.33 -41.24 104.47
CA THR A 165 -59.00 -42.49 104.10
C THR A 165 -60.45 -42.39 104.54
N SER A 166 -61.36 -42.14 103.59
CA SER A 166 -62.78 -41.96 103.89
C SER A 166 -63.66 -42.93 103.09
N THR A 167 -64.67 -43.49 103.75
CA THR A 167 -65.75 -44.28 103.15
C THR A 167 -67.07 -43.57 103.45
N SER A 168 -67.59 -42.78 102.50
CA SER A 168 -68.81 -41.96 102.67
C SER A 168 -69.71 -42.01 101.45
N THR A 169 -71.03 -41.94 101.63
CA THR A 169 -71.98 -41.88 100.51
C THR A 169 -72.02 -40.49 99.84
N VAL A 170 -71.83 -39.41 100.60
CA VAL A 170 -71.81 -38.03 100.08
C VAL A 170 -70.75 -37.22 100.80
N VAL A 171 -69.83 -36.63 100.03
CA VAL A 171 -68.85 -35.62 100.49
C VAL A 171 -69.03 -34.34 99.68
N GLY A 172 -69.40 -33.22 100.32
CA GLY A 172 -69.59 -31.94 99.62
C GLY A 172 -68.27 -31.38 99.07
N SER A 173 -67.23 -31.33 99.89
CA SER A 173 -65.87 -30.95 99.47
C SER A 173 -64.82 -31.75 100.22
N LEU A 174 -63.84 -32.29 99.49
CA LEU A 174 -62.68 -32.98 100.02
C LEU A 174 -61.42 -32.20 99.63
N SER A 175 -60.72 -31.66 100.62
CA SER A 175 -59.46 -30.94 100.45
C SER A 175 -58.34 -31.66 101.19
N THR A 176 -57.27 -32.02 100.48
CA THR A 176 -56.05 -32.59 101.07
C THR A 176 -54.84 -31.77 100.61
N GLY A 177 -54.01 -31.34 101.54
CA GLY A 177 -52.85 -30.48 101.22
C GLY A 177 -51.58 -30.96 101.90
N LEU A 178 -50.49 -31.01 101.12
CA LEU A 178 -49.12 -31.18 101.62
C LEU A 178 -48.23 -30.07 101.05
N SER A 179 -47.62 -29.21 101.86
CA SER A 179 -46.80 -28.12 101.28
C SER A 179 -45.45 -28.64 100.76
N SER A 180 -44.80 -29.57 101.47
CA SER A 180 -43.51 -30.15 101.03
C SER A 180 -43.27 -31.57 101.55
N THR A 181 -42.62 -32.40 100.73
CA THR A 181 -42.09 -33.72 101.12
C THR A 181 -40.73 -34.01 100.49
N ASN A 182 -39.84 -34.61 101.26
CA ASN A 182 -38.54 -35.14 100.81
C ASN A 182 -38.51 -36.68 100.82
N SER A 183 -39.68 -37.33 100.82
CA SER A 183 -39.80 -38.79 100.87
C SER A 183 -40.94 -39.29 99.96
N ASN A 184 -40.91 -40.58 99.65
CA ASN A 184 -41.89 -41.23 98.77
C ASN A 184 -43.33 -41.01 99.26
N LEU A 185 -44.18 -40.53 98.36
CA LEU A 185 -45.61 -40.33 98.56
C LEU A 185 -46.40 -41.32 97.70
N THR A 186 -47.21 -42.16 98.34
CA THR A 186 -48.06 -43.12 97.61
C THR A 186 -49.32 -42.45 97.07
N SER A 187 -50.07 -41.76 97.94
CA SER A 187 -51.26 -40.97 97.62
C SER A 187 -51.53 -39.91 98.69
N LEU A 188 -52.12 -38.78 98.33
CA LEU A 188 -52.60 -37.78 99.28
C LEU A 188 -54.02 -38.10 99.77
N SER A 189 -54.84 -38.72 98.93
CA SER A 189 -56.21 -39.13 99.25
C SER A 189 -56.57 -40.49 98.65
N THR A 190 -57.04 -41.40 99.50
CA THR A 190 -57.48 -42.77 99.15
C THR A 190 -58.95 -42.96 99.49
N SER A 191 -59.85 -42.14 98.93
CA SER A 191 -61.27 -42.14 99.31
C SER A 191 -62.11 -43.08 98.43
N THR A 192 -63.10 -43.74 99.03
CA THR A 192 -64.13 -44.53 98.34
C THR A 192 -65.50 -43.89 98.62
N SER A 193 -65.98 -43.06 97.69
CA SER A 193 -67.22 -42.27 97.88
C SER A 193 -68.11 -42.29 96.65
N THR A 194 -69.43 -42.38 96.82
CA THR A 194 -70.38 -42.39 95.68
C THR A 194 -70.55 -41.00 95.03
N VAL A 195 -70.57 -39.93 95.81
CA VAL A 195 -70.63 -38.54 95.29
C VAL A 195 -69.63 -37.65 96.03
N VAL A 196 -68.75 -36.98 95.27
CA VAL A 196 -67.87 -35.91 95.78
C VAL A 196 -68.17 -34.62 95.02
N GLY A 197 -68.58 -33.55 95.71
CA GLY A 197 -68.87 -32.26 95.06
C GLY A 197 -67.60 -31.61 94.49
N SER A 198 -66.57 -31.43 95.32
CA SER A 198 -65.25 -30.93 94.90
C SER A 198 -64.14 -31.75 95.54
N LEU A 199 -63.17 -32.21 94.74
CA LEU A 199 -61.94 -32.86 95.20
C LEU A 199 -60.74 -31.96 94.88
N SER A 200 -60.07 -31.47 95.91
CA SER A 200 -58.83 -30.70 95.80
C SER A 200 -57.69 -31.44 96.49
N THR A 201 -56.63 -31.75 95.75
CA THR A 201 -55.39 -32.30 96.30
C THR A 201 -54.20 -31.43 95.85
N GLY A 202 -53.36 -31.00 96.79
CA GLY A 202 -52.27 -30.09 96.48
C GLY A 202 -50.95 -30.52 97.09
N LEU A 203 -49.89 -30.53 96.27
CA LEU A 203 -48.50 -30.65 96.70
C LEU A 203 -47.68 -29.47 96.15
N SER A 204 -47.11 -28.60 97.00
CA SER A 204 -46.35 -27.45 96.46
C SER A 204 -44.96 -27.86 95.94
N SER A 205 -44.26 -28.79 96.60
CA SER A 205 -42.93 -29.25 96.16
C SER A 205 -42.60 -30.67 96.61
N THR A 206 -41.89 -31.42 95.76
CA THR A 206 -41.26 -32.71 96.09
C THR A 206 -39.86 -32.82 95.49
N ASN A 207 -38.96 -33.53 96.19
CA ASN A 207 -37.68 -34.02 95.65
C ASN A 207 -37.62 -35.55 95.53
N SER A 208 -38.76 -36.24 95.65
CA SER A 208 -38.84 -37.71 95.61
C SER A 208 -39.98 -38.20 94.71
N SER A 209 -39.95 -39.48 94.36
CA SER A 209 -40.93 -40.10 93.47
C SER A 209 -42.36 -40.04 94.04
N ILE A 210 -43.31 -39.72 93.16
CA ILE A 210 -44.74 -39.69 93.43
C ILE A 210 -45.42 -40.73 92.54
N THR A 211 -46.13 -41.67 93.16
CA THR A 211 -46.98 -42.62 92.42
C THR A 211 -48.25 -41.95 91.92
N SER A 212 -48.99 -41.25 92.79
CA SER A 212 -50.16 -40.43 92.45
C SER A 212 -50.49 -39.41 93.55
N LEU A 213 -51.12 -38.27 93.24
CA LEU A 213 -51.66 -37.37 94.29
C LEU A 213 -53.04 -37.85 94.79
N SER A 214 -53.82 -38.52 93.95
CA SER A 214 -55.14 -39.07 94.30
C SER A 214 -55.38 -40.41 93.62
N THR A 215 -55.84 -41.39 94.40
CA THR A 215 -56.27 -42.72 93.93
C THR A 215 -57.77 -42.97 94.19
N SER A 216 -58.52 -41.90 94.45
CA SER A 216 -59.91 -41.99 94.90
C SER A 216 -60.82 -42.68 93.87
N THR A 217 -61.67 -43.60 94.32
CA THR A 217 -62.66 -44.31 93.49
C THR A 217 -64.03 -43.68 93.73
N SER A 218 -64.54 -42.90 92.77
CA SER A 218 -65.82 -42.18 92.90
C SER A 218 -66.65 -42.18 91.62
N THR A 219 -67.95 -42.48 91.75
CA THR A 219 -68.89 -42.54 90.60
C THR A 219 -69.18 -41.16 90.00
N VAL A 220 -69.24 -40.09 90.81
CA VAL A 220 -69.40 -38.69 90.35
C VAL A 220 -68.48 -37.76 91.15
N VAL A 221 -67.68 -36.97 90.45
CA VAL A 221 -66.87 -35.88 91.03
C VAL A 221 -67.25 -34.57 90.33
N GLY A 222 -67.82 -33.59 91.03
CA GLY A 222 -68.19 -32.30 90.40
C GLY A 222 -66.96 -31.60 89.83
N SER A 223 -66.03 -31.19 90.70
CA SER A 223 -64.77 -30.55 90.30
C SER A 223 -63.55 -31.32 90.85
N LEU A 224 -62.59 -31.62 89.98
CA LEU A 224 -61.31 -32.23 90.34
C LEU A 224 -60.18 -31.20 90.15
N SER A 225 -59.45 -30.89 91.22
CA SER A 225 -58.27 -30.04 91.19
C SER A 225 -57.08 -30.77 91.82
N THR A 226 -56.06 -31.09 91.03
CA THR A 226 -54.81 -31.70 91.53
C THR A 226 -53.63 -30.88 91.08
N GLY A 227 -52.83 -30.34 92.01
CA GLY A 227 -51.72 -29.44 91.68
C GLY A 227 -50.38 -29.92 92.21
N LEU A 228 -49.34 -29.89 91.37
CA LEU A 228 -47.94 -30.03 91.76
C LEU A 228 -47.16 -28.81 91.27
N SER A 229 -46.75 -27.90 92.17
CA SER A 229 -46.09 -26.66 91.72
C SER A 229 -44.65 -26.90 91.24
N SER A 230 -43.93 -27.87 91.82
CA SER A 230 -42.56 -28.23 91.43
C SER A 230 -42.19 -29.69 91.78
N THR A 231 -41.44 -30.36 90.89
CA THR A 231 -40.81 -31.67 91.12
C THR A 231 -39.47 -31.76 90.40
N ASN A 232 -38.46 -32.31 91.06
CA ASN A 232 -37.16 -32.66 90.46
C ASN A 232 -37.01 -34.17 90.22
N SER A 233 -38.11 -34.94 90.24
CA SER A 233 -38.09 -36.40 90.16
C SER A 233 -39.28 -36.96 89.36
N ASN A 234 -39.22 -38.26 89.04
CA ASN A 234 -40.22 -38.96 88.24
C ASN A 234 -41.62 -38.90 88.89
N LEU A 235 -42.59 -38.44 88.10
CA LEU A 235 -44.03 -38.43 88.40
C LEU A 235 -44.71 -39.45 87.49
N THR A 236 -45.34 -40.48 88.05
CA THR A 236 -46.04 -41.49 87.25
C THR A 236 -47.42 -41.01 86.79
N SER A 237 -48.20 -40.38 87.67
CA SER A 237 -49.47 -39.74 87.33
C SER A 237 -49.85 -38.67 88.35
N LEU A 238 -50.55 -37.62 87.93
CA LEU A 238 -51.12 -36.62 88.85
C LEU A 238 -52.41 -37.14 89.53
N SER A 239 -53.14 -38.04 88.88
CA SER A 239 -54.34 -38.70 89.42
C SER A 239 -54.56 -40.03 88.70
N THR A 240 -54.85 -41.10 89.44
CA THR A 240 -55.30 -42.38 88.87
C THR A 240 -56.77 -42.66 89.21
N ALA A 241 -57.52 -41.62 89.58
CA ALA A 241 -58.93 -41.73 89.93
C ALA A 241 -59.78 -42.19 88.73
N THR A 242 -60.57 -43.24 88.93
CA THR A 242 -61.57 -43.70 87.96
C THR A 242 -62.91 -43.05 88.29
N SER A 243 -63.32 -42.05 87.51
CA SER A 243 -64.65 -41.41 87.65
C SER A 243 -65.38 -41.37 86.31
N THR A 244 -66.69 -41.67 86.34
CA THR A 244 -67.57 -41.70 85.17
C THR A 244 -68.24 -40.35 84.86
N GLY A 245 -67.97 -39.30 85.65
CA GLY A 245 -68.51 -37.97 85.42
C GLY A 245 -67.75 -36.89 86.20
N ILE A 246 -66.83 -36.20 85.51
CA ILE A 246 -66.10 -35.01 85.98
C ILE A 246 -66.63 -33.78 85.23
N SER A 247 -67.15 -32.78 85.94
CA SER A 247 -67.67 -31.55 85.29
C SER A 247 -66.62 -30.46 85.11
N SER A 248 -65.56 -30.46 85.91
CA SER A 248 -64.41 -29.55 85.78
C SER A 248 -63.12 -30.23 86.23
N LEU A 249 -62.06 -30.13 85.42
CA LEU A 249 -60.75 -30.72 85.67
C LEU A 249 -59.66 -29.63 85.61
N SER A 250 -58.90 -29.44 86.69
CA SER A 250 -57.74 -28.56 86.73
C SER A 250 -56.50 -29.32 87.24
N THR A 251 -55.55 -29.56 86.34
CA THR A 251 -54.27 -30.21 86.64
C THR A 251 -53.13 -29.27 86.24
N GLY A 252 -52.21 -28.96 87.16
CA GLY A 252 -51.15 -27.96 86.93
C GLY A 252 -49.74 -28.52 87.12
N LEU A 253 -48.88 -28.41 86.08
CA LEU A 253 -47.44 -28.74 86.07
C LEU A 253 -46.65 -27.65 85.30
N SER A 254 -46.18 -26.61 85.99
CA SER A 254 -45.77 -25.35 85.32
C SER A 254 -44.32 -25.27 84.81
N SER A 255 -43.39 -26.15 85.25
CA SER A 255 -41.95 -25.97 84.96
C SER A 255 -41.48 -26.64 83.65
N ILE A 256 -41.98 -27.83 83.32
CA ILE A 256 -41.54 -28.58 82.12
C ILE A 256 -42.05 -27.94 80.83
N ALA A 257 -43.27 -27.40 80.84
CA ALA A 257 -43.87 -26.74 79.68
C ALA A 257 -43.09 -25.49 79.23
N ASN A 258 -42.58 -24.70 80.17
CA ASN A 258 -41.80 -23.50 79.86
C ASN A 258 -40.42 -23.84 79.26
N ASN A 259 -39.73 -24.85 79.81
CA ASN A 259 -38.44 -25.28 79.28
C ASN A 259 -38.56 -25.87 77.86
N ASN A 260 -39.60 -26.68 77.61
CA ASN A 260 -39.86 -27.21 76.27
C ASN A 260 -40.21 -26.10 75.27
N THR A 261 -40.95 -25.07 75.71
CA THR A 261 -41.27 -23.90 74.88
C THR A 261 -40.03 -23.09 74.51
N ASN A 262 -39.14 -22.87 75.46
CA ASN A 262 -37.89 -22.16 75.20
C ASN A 262 -36.95 -22.95 74.27
N LEU A 263 -36.84 -24.26 74.48
CA LEU A 263 -36.04 -25.14 73.61
C LEU A 263 -36.60 -25.18 72.18
N GLY A 264 -37.92 -25.35 72.05
CA GLY A 264 -38.62 -25.34 70.76
C GLY A 264 -38.43 -24.03 70.01
N ASN A 265 -38.67 -22.89 70.66
CA ASN A 265 -38.46 -21.56 70.07
C ASN A 265 -37.00 -21.32 69.67
N SER A 266 -36.04 -21.73 70.50
CA SER A 266 -34.61 -21.58 70.19
C SER A 266 -34.20 -22.44 68.99
N THR A 267 -34.74 -23.66 68.89
CA THR A 267 -34.48 -24.57 67.77
C THR A 267 -35.08 -24.02 66.47
N ALA A 268 -36.33 -23.56 66.50
CA ALA A 268 -36.98 -22.91 65.34
C ALA A 268 -36.21 -21.65 64.89
N GLY A 269 -35.75 -20.82 65.85
CA GLY A 269 -34.92 -19.66 65.58
C GLY A 269 -33.56 -19.98 64.97
N ALA A 270 -32.90 -21.05 65.42
CA ALA A 270 -31.61 -21.50 64.89
C ALA A 270 -31.71 -22.08 63.48
N ILE A 271 -32.79 -22.80 63.18
CA ILE A 271 -33.09 -23.30 61.83
C ILE A 271 -33.44 -22.13 60.91
N GLY A 272 -34.15 -21.11 61.40
CA GLY A 272 -34.52 -19.92 60.64
C GLY A 272 -35.52 -20.25 59.52
N GLY A 273 -35.44 -19.53 58.39
CA GLY A 273 -36.32 -19.77 57.24
C GLY A 273 -37.82 -19.58 57.53
N GLY A 274 -38.17 -18.85 58.59
CA GLY A 274 -39.56 -18.69 59.03
C GLY A 274 -40.13 -19.88 59.81
N ALA A 275 -39.31 -20.87 60.19
CA ALA A 275 -39.74 -21.95 61.09
C ALA A 275 -40.21 -21.39 62.43
N THR A 276 -41.28 -21.96 62.97
CA THR A 276 -41.92 -21.57 64.23
C THR A 276 -42.19 -22.81 65.07
N TYR A 277 -42.06 -22.67 66.39
CA TYR A 277 -42.42 -23.73 67.32
C TYR A 277 -43.84 -23.53 67.83
N ASP A 278 -44.66 -24.57 67.75
CA ASP A 278 -46.00 -24.59 68.33
C ASP A 278 -45.95 -25.30 69.70
N PRO A 279 -46.09 -24.56 70.82
CA PRO A 279 -46.04 -25.14 72.15
C PRO A 279 -47.22 -26.07 72.46
N THR A 280 -48.30 -26.03 71.67
CA THR A 280 -49.47 -26.90 71.87
C THR A 280 -49.29 -28.29 71.27
N THR A 281 -48.57 -28.39 70.13
CA THR A 281 -48.32 -29.66 69.44
C THR A 281 -46.89 -30.19 69.64
N GLY A 282 -45.97 -29.36 70.13
CA GLY A 282 -44.55 -29.70 70.26
C GLY A 282 -43.81 -29.80 68.93
N THR A 283 -44.43 -29.36 67.83
CA THR A 283 -43.86 -29.43 66.48
C THR A 283 -43.16 -28.14 66.10
N ILE A 284 -42.11 -28.25 65.27
CA ILE A 284 -41.48 -27.11 64.59
C ILE A 284 -41.96 -27.14 63.15
N SER A 285 -42.54 -26.03 62.67
CA SER A 285 -42.94 -25.90 61.28
C SER A 285 -41.72 -25.95 60.35
N ALA A 286 -41.90 -26.51 59.15
CA ALA A 286 -40.78 -26.65 58.23
C ALA A 286 -40.25 -25.27 57.80
N PRO A 287 -38.92 -25.06 57.75
CA PRO A 287 -38.34 -23.81 57.25
C PRO A 287 -38.64 -23.62 55.76
N SER A 288 -38.39 -22.41 55.26
CA SER A 288 -38.51 -22.04 53.86
C SER A 288 -37.21 -21.39 53.41
N TYR A 289 -36.32 -22.18 52.81
CA TYR A 289 -35.07 -21.68 52.24
C TYR A 289 -35.20 -21.53 50.73
N VAL A 290 -35.08 -20.29 50.25
CA VAL A 290 -35.16 -19.98 48.82
C VAL A 290 -33.79 -20.21 48.17
N THR A 291 -33.72 -21.12 47.22
CA THR A 291 -32.56 -21.33 46.35
C THR A 291 -32.91 -20.98 44.90
N TYR A 292 -31.90 -20.76 44.06
CA TYR A 292 -32.06 -20.25 42.70
C TYR A 292 -31.70 -21.33 41.68
N ASN A 293 -32.62 -21.64 40.78
CA ASN A 293 -32.41 -22.62 39.73
C ASN A 293 -31.75 -21.96 38.50
N SER A 294 -31.11 -22.77 37.66
CA SER A 294 -30.40 -22.29 36.46
C SER A 294 -31.31 -21.72 35.35
N ASP A 295 -32.61 -21.95 35.43
CA ASP A 295 -33.63 -21.42 34.50
C ASP A 295 -34.19 -20.05 34.93
N GLY A 296 -33.69 -19.49 36.04
CA GLY A 296 -34.15 -18.23 36.62
C GLY A 296 -35.31 -18.36 37.59
N SER A 297 -35.84 -19.56 37.81
CA SER A 297 -36.84 -19.84 38.85
C SER A 297 -36.19 -19.99 40.24
N THR A 298 -37.02 -20.11 41.28
CA THR A 298 -36.55 -20.39 42.65
C THR A 298 -37.22 -21.64 43.19
N THR A 299 -36.49 -22.37 44.06
CA THR A 299 -37.01 -23.53 44.78
C THR A 299 -37.13 -23.17 46.26
N ILE A 300 -38.29 -23.49 46.86
CA ILE A 300 -38.48 -23.40 48.31
C ILE A 300 -38.12 -24.76 48.92
N ASN A 301 -37.04 -24.78 49.68
CA ASN A 301 -36.54 -25.97 50.36
C ASN A 301 -37.03 -25.99 51.79
N ASN A 302 -37.65 -27.10 52.18
CA ASN A 302 -38.25 -27.27 53.50
C ASN A 302 -37.31 -27.90 54.54
N ASN A 303 -36.05 -28.14 54.17
CA ASN A 303 -34.99 -28.59 55.06
C ASN A 303 -33.63 -28.12 54.52
N VAL A 304 -32.62 -28.09 55.41
CA VAL A 304 -31.26 -27.60 55.08
C VAL A 304 -30.58 -28.49 54.04
N GLY A 305 -30.76 -29.82 54.13
CA GLY A 305 -30.16 -30.78 53.21
C GLY A 305 -30.58 -30.52 51.77
N SER A 306 -31.89 -30.43 51.51
CA SER A 306 -32.39 -30.17 50.16
C SER A 306 -31.97 -28.80 49.62
N ALA A 307 -31.83 -27.79 50.50
CA ALA A 307 -31.30 -26.49 50.11
C ALA A 307 -29.83 -26.59 49.65
N ILE A 308 -28.99 -27.31 50.39
CA ILE A 308 -27.59 -27.56 50.04
C ILE A 308 -27.49 -28.38 48.74
N ASP A 309 -28.30 -29.42 48.60
CA ASP A 309 -28.34 -30.25 47.40
C ASP A 309 -28.75 -29.40 46.18
N ASN A 310 -29.75 -28.53 46.34
CA ASN A 310 -30.16 -27.63 45.26
C ASN A 310 -29.07 -26.61 44.91
N ILE A 311 -28.35 -26.07 45.91
CA ILE A 311 -27.19 -25.19 45.71
C ILE A 311 -26.10 -25.88 44.89
N ASN A 312 -25.77 -27.14 45.21
CA ASN A 312 -24.73 -27.87 44.46
C ASN A 312 -25.20 -28.28 43.06
N ALA A 313 -26.47 -28.63 42.90
CA ALA A 313 -27.00 -29.11 41.62
C ALA A 313 -27.30 -27.98 40.63
N HIS A 314 -27.74 -26.81 41.09
CA HIS A 314 -28.19 -25.71 40.23
C HIS A 314 -27.40 -24.42 40.40
N GLY A 315 -26.52 -24.37 41.41
CA GLY A 315 -25.73 -23.20 41.76
C GLY A 315 -26.43 -22.26 42.73
N ILE A 316 -25.88 -21.06 42.84
CA ILE A 316 -26.40 -19.97 43.66
C ILE A 316 -26.84 -18.82 42.78
N LYS A 317 -27.52 -17.83 43.35
CA LYS A 317 -27.87 -16.60 42.63
C LYS A 317 -26.64 -16.06 41.89
N TYR A 318 -26.78 -15.86 40.57
CA TYR A 318 -25.76 -15.36 39.63
C TYR A 318 -24.70 -16.38 39.16
N PHE A 319 -24.55 -17.53 39.82
CA PHE A 319 -23.58 -18.56 39.45
C PHE A 319 -24.29 -19.89 39.22
N HIS A 320 -24.48 -20.22 37.94
CA HIS A 320 -25.20 -21.43 37.54
C HIS A 320 -24.40 -22.23 36.53
N ALA A 321 -24.28 -23.53 36.74
CA ALA A 321 -23.81 -24.49 35.76
C ALA A 321 -24.93 -25.51 35.53
N ASN A 322 -25.62 -25.41 34.40
CA ASN A 322 -26.71 -26.34 34.09
C ASN A 322 -26.15 -27.67 33.58
N SER A 323 -25.85 -28.60 34.50
CA SER A 323 -25.27 -29.90 34.16
C SER A 323 -25.46 -30.96 35.24
N THR A 324 -25.36 -32.22 34.84
CA THR A 324 -25.23 -33.41 35.71
C THR A 324 -23.89 -34.14 35.51
N ALA A 325 -23.02 -33.59 34.66
CA ALA A 325 -21.70 -34.16 34.39
C ALA A 325 -20.73 -33.85 35.55
N PRO A 326 -19.55 -34.50 35.60
CA PRO A 326 -18.60 -34.33 36.70
C PRO A 326 -18.20 -32.88 36.99
N ASP A 327 -17.82 -32.64 38.24
CA ASP A 327 -17.41 -31.32 38.73
C ASP A 327 -16.15 -30.80 38.02
N SER A 328 -15.98 -29.48 38.12
CA SER A 328 -14.78 -28.77 37.73
C SER A 328 -13.58 -29.08 38.66
N GLN A 329 -12.37 -28.94 38.14
CA GLN A 329 -11.12 -29.21 38.87
C GLN A 329 -10.15 -28.04 38.69
N ALA A 330 -9.98 -27.23 39.74
CA ALA A 330 -8.96 -26.19 39.83
C ALA A 330 -7.77 -26.73 40.63
N VAL A 331 -6.78 -27.32 39.96
CA VAL A 331 -5.62 -27.98 40.61
C VAL A 331 -4.37 -27.12 40.64
N GLY A 332 -4.27 -26.10 39.78
CA GLY A 332 -3.20 -25.10 39.85
C GLY A 332 -3.39 -24.15 41.03
N VAL A 333 -2.29 -23.61 41.57
CA VAL A 333 -2.33 -22.58 42.61
C VAL A 333 -3.03 -21.35 42.05
N ASP A 334 -3.96 -20.77 42.81
CA ASP A 334 -4.77 -19.61 42.42
C ASP A 334 -5.51 -19.77 41.07
N SER A 335 -5.76 -21.01 40.67
CA SER A 335 -6.50 -21.32 39.45
C SER A 335 -8.02 -21.32 39.66
N VAL A 336 -8.77 -21.11 38.59
CA VAL A 336 -10.24 -21.11 38.60
C VAL A 336 -10.76 -22.07 37.54
N ALA A 337 -11.67 -22.96 37.90
CA ALA A 337 -12.37 -23.84 36.97
C ALA A 337 -13.89 -23.65 37.13
N ILE A 338 -14.59 -23.33 36.03
CA ILE A 338 -16.03 -23.02 36.06
C ILE A 338 -16.72 -23.83 34.97
N GLY A 339 -17.67 -24.66 35.38
CA GLY A 339 -18.50 -25.50 34.50
C GLY A 339 -18.11 -26.98 34.53
N PRO A 340 -19.01 -27.87 34.08
CA PRO A 340 -18.82 -29.31 34.19
C PRO A 340 -17.59 -29.77 33.42
N ASN A 341 -16.79 -30.67 33.99
CA ASN A 341 -15.53 -31.16 33.44
C ASN A 341 -14.48 -30.08 33.08
N ALA A 342 -14.62 -28.84 33.56
CA ALA A 342 -13.59 -27.83 33.36
C ALA A 342 -12.36 -28.18 34.22
N ILE A 343 -11.15 -28.12 33.67
CA ILE A 343 -9.91 -28.47 34.38
C ILE A 343 -8.87 -27.36 34.21
N SER A 344 -8.54 -26.66 35.29
CA SER A 344 -7.44 -25.69 35.33
C SER A 344 -6.23 -26.29 36.04
N LYS A 345 -5.18 -26.62 35.27
CA LYS A 345 -3.98 -27.32 35.77
C LYS A 345 -2.81 -26.42 36.07
N VAL A 346 -2.77 -25.25 35.45
CA VAL A 346 -1.65 -24.31 35.52
C VAL A 346 -1.97 -23.23 36.54
N ASP A 347 -0.96 -22.83 37.31
CA ASP A 347 -1.08 -21.76 38.29
C ASP A 347 -1.61 -20.46 37.65
N GLY A 348 -2.44 -19.72 38.38
CA GLY A 348 -3.04 -18.46 37.94
C GLY A 348 -3.96 -18.56 36.70
N SER A 349 -4.26 -19.76 36.21
CA SER A 349 -5.03 -19.97 34.97
C SER A 349 -6.52 -20.21 35.22
N ILE A 350 -7.34 -19.92 34.22
CA ILE A 350 -8.79 -20.04 34.27
C ILE A 350 -9.28 -21.00 33.19
N ALA A 351 -10.02 -22.04 33.57
CA ALA A 351 -10.76 -22.90 32.65
C ALA A 351 -12.26 -22.55 32.72
N LEU A 352 -12.80 -21.96 31.65
CA LEU A 352 -14.15 -21.39 31.64
C LEU A 352 -15.05 -22.12 30.63
N GLY A 353 -16.09 -22.78 31.13
CA GLY A 353 -17.10 -23.49 30.35
C GLY A 353 -16.91 -25.02 30.35
N SER A 354 -17.96 -25.73 29.96
CA SER A 354 -18.00 -27.20 29.93
C SER A 354 -16.81 -27.81 29.17
N GLY A 355 -16.04 -28.67 29.84
CA GLY A 355 -14.89 -29.36 29.24
C GLY A 355 -13.70 -28.47 28.87
N SER A 356 -13.65 -27.21 29.31
CA SER A 356 -12.50 -26.34 29.05
C SER A 356 -11.27 -26.82 29.84
N VAL A 357 -10.10 -26.82 29.21
CA VAL A 357 -8.85 -27.28 29.82
C VAL A 357 -7.80 -26.17 29.73
N ALA A 358 -7.29 -25.72 30.88
CA ALA A 358 -6.16 -24.79 30.99
C ALA A 358 -4.92 -25.56 31.46
N ASP A 359 -4.20 -26.17 30.51
CA ASP A 359 -3.01 -27.00 30.73
C ASP A 359 -1.75 -26.46 30.06
N ARG A 360 -1.85 -25.32 29.35
CA ARG A 360 -0.75 -24.70 28.64
C ARG A 360 0.07 -23.83 29.57
N ALA A 361 1.37 -24.13 29.67
CA ALA A 361 2.32 -23.27 30.37
C ALA A 361 2.38 -21.86 29.74
N VAL A 362 2.71 -20.87 30.56
CA VAL A 362 2.89 -19.46 30.17
C VAL A 362 3.81 -19.36 28.94
N VAL A 363 3.32 -18.70 27.90
CA VAL A 363 4.06 -18.50 26.62
C VAL A 363 5.35 -17.70 26.90
N PRO A 364 6.47 -17.93 26.18
CA PRO A 364 7.67 -17.09 26.32
C PRO A 364 7.32 -15.60 26.15
N SER A 365 8.01 -14.72 26.88
CA SER A 365 7.75 -13.28 26.88
C SER A 365 8.04 -12.58 25.56
N SER A 366 8.68 -13.23 24.60
CA SER A 366 8.81 -12.77 23.22
C SER A 366 9.01 -13.95 22.28
N GLY A 367 8.67 -13.77 21.01
CA GLY A 367 8.80 -14.80 20.00
C GLY A 367 8.22 -14.40 18.66
N VAL A 368 7.99 -15.39 17.80
CA VAL A 368 7.42 -15.18 16.47
C VAL A 368 6.33 -16.20 16.21
N LEU A 369 5.15 -15.72 15.80
CA LEU A 369 4.08 -16.53 15.23
C LEU A 369 4.32 -16.66 13.72
N ARG A 370 4.39 -17.89 13.22
CA ARG A 370 4.53 -18.15 11.77
C ARG A 370 3.17 -18.22 11.11
N ASN A 371 2.96 -17.43 10.07
CA ASN A 371 1.79 -17.49 9.18
C ASN A 371 2.27 -17.68 7.74
N GLY A 372 2.37 -18.93 7.27
CA GLY A 372 3.00 -19.26 5.99
C GLY A 372 4.48 -18.86 5.97
N SER A 373 4.87 -18.02 5.00
CA SER A 373 6.21 -17.42 4.92
C SER A 373 6.38 -16.14 5.74
N ALA A 374 5.29 -15.56 6.24
CA ALA A 374 5.31 -14.35 7.06
C ALA A 374 5.56 -14.67 8.54
N SER A 375 6.33 -13.81 9.20
CA SER A 375 6.69 -13.90 10.61
C SER A 375 6.09 -12.71 11.35
N ILE A 376 5.20 -12.97 12.31
CA ILE A 376 4.59 -11.96 13.17
C ILE A 376 5.33 -12.00 14.51
N PRO A 377 6.23 -11.04 14.79
CA PRO A 377 6.89 -10.97 16.10
C PRO A 377 5.89 -10.56 17.17
N PHE A 378 6.04 -11.12 18.36
CA PHE A 378 5.36 -10.65 19.56
C PHE A 378 6.39 -10.45 20.66
N ASP A 379 6.20 -9.40 21.45
CA ASP A 379 7.03 -9.05 22.60
C ASP A 379 6.09 -8.54 23.70
N THR A 380 6.04 -9.29 24.79
CA THR A 380 5.25 -8.99 26.00
C THR A 380 6.19 -8.85 27.20
N THR A 381 7.47 -8.50 27.00
CA THR A 381 8.44 -8.29 28.08
C THR A 381 8.12 -7.07 28.94
N ASP A 382 7.21 -6.21 28.49
CA ASP A 382 6.69 -5.06 29.22
C ASP A 382 5.71 -5.45 30.36
N GLN A 383 5.26 -6.70 30.43
CA GLN A 383 4.29 -7.19 31.41
C GLN A 383 4.63 -8.61 31.92
N THR A 384 4.00 -9.00 33.04
CA THR A 384 4.11 -10.36 33.60
C THR A 384 2.87 -11.18 33.25
N LEU A 385 3.05 -12.31 32.57
CA LEU A 385 1.97 -13.23 32.23
C LEU A 385 1.72 -14.21 33.38
N LEU A 386 0.57 -14.10 34.05
CA LEU A 386 0.23 -14.87 35.26
C LEU A 386 -0.37 -16.26 34.98
N GLY A 387 -0.89 -16.48 33.78
CA GLY A 387 -1.62 -17.69 33.42
C GLY A 387 -2.40 -17.50 32.12
N ALA A 388 -3.24 -18.47 31.76
CA ALA A 388 -4.09 -18.41 30.57
C ALA A 388 -5.57 -18.56 30.92
N VAL A 389 -6.43 -17.88 30.16
CA VAL A 389 -7.88 -18.13 30.17
C VAL A 389 -8.22 -19.06 29.01
N SER A 390 -8.57 -20.31 29.33
CA SER A 390 -8.99 -21.32 28.37
C SER A 390 -10.51 -21.40 28.29
N VAL A 391 -11.05 -21.30 27.08
CA VAL A 391 -12.49 -21.43 26.78
C VAL A 391 -12.81 -22.70 25.97
N GLY A 392 -11.87 -23.64 25.90
CA GLY A 392 -12.01 -24.89 25.15
C GLY A 392 -10.95 -25.91 25.52
N ASP A 393 -10.75 -26.91 24.68
CA ASP A 393 -9.75 -27.95 24.89
C ASP A 393 -9.01 -28.27 23.59
N ALA A 394 -7.69 -28.10 23.64
CA ALA A 394 -6.82 -28.41 22.52
C ALA A 394 -6.73 -29.91 22.24
N THR A 395 -6.81 -30.76 23.27
CA THR A 395 -6.70 -32.23 23.15
C THR A 395 -7.91 -32.78 22.39
N ASN A 396 -9.12 -32.38 22.79
CA ASN A 396 -10.36 -32.76 22.12
C ASN A 396 -10.75 -31.83 20.96
N LYS A 397 -9.90 -30.86 20.60
CA LYS A 397 -10.10 -29.89 19.51
C LYS A 397 -11.42 -29.11 19.60
N THR A 398 -11.86 -28.80 20.82
CA THR A 398 -13.06 -27.99 21.06
C THR A 398 -12.66 -26.55 21.33
N TYR A 399 -13.39 -25.61 20.75
CA TYR A 399 -13.18 -24.18 20.96
C TYR A 399 -14.52 -23.47 21.05
N ARG A 400 -14.52 -22.33 21.73
CA ARG A 400 -15.69 -21.45 21.82
C ARG A 400 -15.42 -20.15 21.08
N GLN A 401 -16.45 -19.69 20.37
CA GLN A 401 -16.49 -18.32 19.88
C GLN A 401 -16.68 -17.39 21.08
N ILE A 402 -15.81 -16.38 21.19
CA ILE A 402 -15.98 -15.31 22.17
C ILE A 402 -16.77 -14.20 21.46
N THR A 403 -18.00 -13.96 21.91
CA THR A 403 -18.93 -13.01 21.28
C THR A 403 -19.12 -11.77 22.16
N ASN A 404 -19.65 -10.69 21.57
CA ASN A 404 -19.87 -9.40 22.23
C ASN A 404 -18.58 -8.79 22.83
N VAL A 405 -17.43 -9.08 22.21
CA VAL A 405 -16.16 -8.43 22.52
C VAL A 405 -16.21 -7.03 21.92
N ALA A 406 -16.04 -6.00 22.77
CA ALA A 406 -15.88 -4.63 22.31
C ALA A 406 -14.56 -4.47 21.53
N ASP A 407 -14.47 -3.47 20.66
CA ASP A 407 -13.23 -3.20 19.93
C ASP A 407 -12.09 -2.86 20.89
N GLY A 408 -10.96 -3.54 20.72
CA GLY A 408 -9.76 -3.27 21.51
C GLY A 408 -9.19 -1.89 21.22
N THR A 409 -8.79 -1.18 22.27
CA THR A 409 -8.17 0.16 22.20
C THR A 409 -6.78 0.19 22.82
N GLY A 410 -6.49 -0.73 23.75
CA GLY A 410 -5.16 -1.01 24.29
C GLY A 410 -4.43 -2.13 23.53
N GLN A 411 -3.13 -2.26 23.78
CA GLN A 411 -2.28 -3.27 23.12
C GLN A 411 -2.60 -4.72 23.54
N GLN A 412 -3.21 -4.90 24.72
CA GLN A 412 -3.53 -6.21 25.29
C GLN A 412 -5.01 -6.59 25.14
N ASP A 413 -5.83 -5.72 24.50
CA ASP A 413 -7.24 -6.00 24.27
C ASP A 413 -7.41 -7.04 23.16
N ALA A 414 -8.45 -7.86 23.27
CA ALA A 414 -8.82 -8.77 22.19
C ALA A 414 -9.31 -7.99 20.97
N VAL A 415 -8.80 -8.34 19.78
CA VAL A 415 -9.18 -7.71 18.51
C VAL A 415 -10.45 -8.36 17.96
N THR A 416 -11.43 -7.55 17.55
CA THR A 416 -12.66 -8.07 16.93
C THR A 416 -12.46 -8.39 15.45
N VAL A 417 -13.31 -9.25 14.88
CA VAL A 417 -13.30 -9.55 13.43
C VAL A 417 -13.53 -8.28 12.60
N ARG A 418 -14.28 -7.28 13.11
CA ARG A 418 -14.49 -6.01 12.43
C ARG A 418 -13.22 -5.16 12.40
N GLN A 419 -12.46 -5.09 13.49
CA GLN A 419 -11.15 -4.42 13.50
C GLN A 419 -10.17 -5.10 12.56
N LEU A 420 -10.12 -6.43 12.57
CA LEU A 420 -9.27 -7.19 11.66
C LEU A 420 -9.68 -6.99 10.20
N THR A 421 -10.98 -7.05 9.89
CA THR A 421 -11.52 -6.77 8.56
C THR A 421 -11.20 -5.34 8.12
N GLY A 422 -11.35 -4.35 9.00
CA GLY A 422 -11.00 -2.96 8.72
C GLY A 422 -9.50 -2.78 8.46
N ALA A 423 -8.65 -3.43 9.23
CA ALA A 423 -7.20 -3.44 9.00
C ALA A 423 -6.84 -4.11 7.66
N LEU A 424 -7.44 -5.26 7.35
CA LEU A 424 -7.29 -5.97 6.08
C LEU A 424 -7.75 -5.12 4.88
N GLN A 425 -8.87 -4.41 5.02
CA GLN A 425 -9.38 -3.50 4.00
C GLN A 425 -8.48 -2.27 3.83
N SER A 426 -7.83 -1.77 4.89
CA SER A 426 -6.87 -0.66 4.78
C SER A 426 -5.69 -1.00 3.87
N PHE A 427 -5.23 -2.27 3.85
CA PHE A 427 -4.22 -2.74 2.92
C PHE A 427 -4.70 -2.83 1.46
N ALA A 428 -6.01 -2.81 1.21
CA ALA A 428 -6.57 -2.77 -0.14
C ALA A 428 -6.62 -1.34 -0.73
N VAL A 429 -6.56 -0.29 0.11
CA VAL A 429 -6.70 1.12 -0.35
C VAL A 429 -5.43 1.95 -0.16
N THR A 430 -4.48 1.51 0.67
CA THR A 430 -3.21 2.22 0.86
C THR A 430 -2.08 1.54 0.09
N GLY A 431 -1.37 2.32 -0.73
CA GLY A 431 -0.33 1.79 -1.60
C GLY A 431 0.73 1.02 -0.80
N GLN A 432 0.99 -0.22 -1.22
CA GLN A 432 2.08 -1.03 -0.69
C GLN A 432 3.41 -0.33 -0.96
N LYS A 433 4.43 -0.58 -0.13
CA LYS A 433 5.77 -0.02 -0.36
C LYS A 433 6.21 -0.33 -1.80
N TYR A 434 6.52 0.70 -2.59
CA TYR A 434 6.85 0.68 -4.03
C TYR A 434 5.66 0.70 -5.03
N PHE A 435 4.41 0.52 -4.59
CA PHE A 435 3.21 0.56 -5.44
C PHE A 435 2.22 1.61 -4.93
N HIS A 436 2.23 2.80 -5.53
CA HIS A 436 1.39 3.93 -5.13
C HIS A 436 0.62 4.50 -6.33
N ALA A 437 -0.71 4.49 -6.25
CA ALA A 437 -1.59 5.24 -7.14
C ALA A 437 -2.32 6.30 -6.31
N ASN A 438 -2.09 7.59 -6.60
CA ASN A 438 -2.73 8.69 -5.89
C ASN A 438 -4.01 9.11 -6.63
N SER A 439 -5.14 8.50 -6.31
CA SER A 439 -6.43 8.80 -6.93
C SER A 439 -7.61 8.44 -6.03
N THR A 440 -8.74 9.13 -6.23
CA THR A 440 -10.05 8.80 -5.63
C THR A 440 -11.03 8.17 -6.63
N ALA A 441 -10.63 8.04 -7.89
CA ALA A 441 -11.44 7.41 -8.93
C ALA A 441 -11.49 5.88 -8.77
N ALA A 442 -12.36 5.22 -9.54
CA ALA A 442 -12.49 3.76 -9.52
C ALA A 442 -11.15 3.07 -9.81
N ASP A 443 -10.98 1.88 -9.24
CA ASP A 443 -9.79 1.05 -9.37
C ASP A 443 -9.57 0.59 -10.83
N SER A 444 -8.38 0.07 -11.09
CA SER A 444 -8.04 -0.64 -12.31
C SER A 444 -8.79 -1.97 -12.46
N LEU A 445 -9.02 -2.41 -13.69
CA LEU A 445 -9.62 -3.68 -14.06
C LEU A 445 -8.68 -4.47 -14.97
N ALA A 446 -8.07 -5.53 -14.44
CA ALA A 446 -7.32 -6.53 -15.18
C ALA A 446 -8.25 -7.72 -15.50
N ALA A 447 -8.96 -7.65 -16.64
CA ALA A 447 -9.94 -8.66 -17.05
C ALA A 447 -9.35 -9.75 -17.95
N GLY A 448 -8.30 -9.46 -18.72
CA GLY A 448 -7.58 -10.45 -19.53
C GLY A 448 -6.79 -11.43 -18.68
N ALA A 449 -6.62 -12.67 -19.15
CA ALA A 449 -5.77 -13.66 -18.48
C ALA A 449 -4.32 -13.15 -18.42
N GLU A 450 -3.65 -13.32 -17.27
CA GLU A 450 -2.26 -12.88 -17.06
C GLU A 450 -2.01 -11.38 -17.33
N SER A 451 -3.05 -10.54 -17.21
CA SER A 451 -2.96 -9.11 -17.48
C SER A 451 -2.52 -8.28 -16.26
N VAL A 452 -1.96 -7.10 -16.53
CA VAL A 452 -1.52 -6.12 -15.52
C VAL A 452 -2.24 -4.80 -15.75
N ALA A 453 -3.06 -4.37 -14.80
CA ALA A 453 -3.70 -3.06 -14.80
C ALA A 453 -3.23 -2.24 -13.59
N VAL A 454 -2.70 -1.04 -13.82
CA VAL A 454 -2.15 -0.17 -12.77
C VAL A 454 -2.59 1.28 -12.99
N GLY A 455 -3.32 1.85 -12.02
CA GLY A 455 -3.78 3.23 -12.05
C GLY A 455 -5.31 3.34 -12.02
N PRO A 456 -5.86 4.53 -11.74
CA PRO A 456 -7.31 4.69 -11.69
C PRO A 456 -7.92 4.47 -13.07
N THR A 457 -9.08 3.82 -13.12
CA THR A 457 -9.91 3.59 -14.32
C THR A 457 -9.21 2.88 -15.49
N THR A 458 -8.01 2.33 -15.26
CA THR A 458 -7.26 1.54 -16.23
C THR A 458 -7.99 0.23 -16.52
N VAL A 459 -8.24 -0.11 -17.78
CA VAL A 459 -8.95 -1.34 -18.17
C VAL A 459 -8.09 -2.16 -19.12
N VAL A 460 -7.83 -3.41 -18.77
CA VAL A 460 -7.01 -4.33 -19.56
C VAL A 460 -7.81 -5.59 -19.81
N ASN A 461 -8.46 -5.65 -20.98
CA ASN A 461 -9.31 -6.76 -21.39
C ASN A 461 -8.56 -7.82 -22.22
N GLY A 462 -7.44 -7.46 -22.86
CA GLY A 462 -6.63 -8.37 -23.64
C GLY A 462 -5.77 -9.29 -22.77
N ASP A 463 -5.67 -10.56 -23.13
CA ASP A 463 -4.79 -11.54 -22.46
C ASP A 463 -3.32 -11.13 -22.57
N HIS A 464 -2.54 -11.30 -21.50
CA HIS A 464 -1.15 -10.85 -21.37
C HIS A 464 -0.96 -9.33 -21.58
N GLY A 465 -2.04 -8.54 -21.48
CA GLY A 465 -2.01 -7.11 -21.68
C GLY A 465 -1.42 -6.34 -20.50
N VAL A 466 -0.86 -5.15 -20.78
CA VAL A 466 -0.29 -4.25 -19.76
C VAL A 466 -0.87 -2.85 -19.91
N GLY A 467 -1.71 -2.44 -18.96
CA GLY A 467 -2.28 -1.10 -18.85
C GLY A 467 -1.70 -0.35 -17.65
N ILE A 468 -1.08 0.80 -17.87
CA ILE A 468 -0.53 1.63 -16.79
C ILE A 468 -0.88 3.11 -17.01
N GLY A 469 -1.60 3.72 -16.07
CA GLY A 469 -1.95 5.14 -16.09
C GLY A 469 -3.46 5.40 -16.11
N ASN A 470 -3.85 6.62 -15.74
CA ASN A 470 -5.26 7.01 -15.58
C ASN A 470 -6.06 6.80 -16.87
N GLY A 471 -7.01 5.87 -16.85
CA GLY A 471 -7.86 5.54 -17.99
C GLY A 471 -7.13 4.89 -19.18
N ALA A 472 -5.97 4.26 -18.97
CA ALA A 472 -5.33 3.46 -20.01
C ALA A 472 -6.20 2.25 -20.38
N ILE A 473 -6.28 1.90 -21.67
CA ILE A 473 -7.15 0.85 -22.19
C ILE A 473 -6.33 -0.12 -23.04
N VAL A 474 -6.40 -1.41 -22.72
CA VAL A 474 -6.02 -2.49 -23.63
C VAL A 474 -7.29 -3.26 -23.97
N ASP A 475 -7.71 -3.20 -25.23
CA ASP A 475 -8.95 -3.83 -25.70
C ASP A 475 -8.87 -5.36 -25.63
N GLN A 476 -10.01 -6.04 -25.61
CA GLN A 476 -10.12 -7.49 -25.65
C GLN A 476 -9.51 -8.07 -26.92
N THR A 477 -9.54 -7.31 -28.02
CA THR A 477 -8.90 -7.68 -29.30
C THR A 477 -7.39 -7.44 -29.32
N ALA A 478 -6.80 -6.99 -28.19
CA ALA A 478 -5.37 -6.69 -28.06
C ALA A 478 -4.64 -7.67 -27.10
N PRO A 479 -4.59 -8.98 -27.40
CA PRO A 479 -3.70 -9.88 -26.66
C PRO A 479 -2.25 -9.42 -26.83
N GLY A 480 -1.49 -9.41 -25.73
CA GLY A 480 -0.13 -8.86 -25.66
C GLY A 480 -0.05 -7.33 -25.77
N GLY A 481 -1.19 -6.63 -25.82
CA GLY A 481 -1.24 -5.18 -26.01
C GLY A 481 -0.71 -4.40 -24.81
N VAL A 482 -0.05 -3.27 -25.08
CA VAL A 482 0.54 -2.40 -24.05
C VAL A 482 -0.02 -1.00 -24.18
N ALA A 483 -0.62 -0.47 -23.12
CA ALA A 483 -1.11 0.90 -23.03
C ALA A 483 -0.55 1.60 -21.78
N ILE A 484 0.40 2.51 -21.96
CA ILE A 484 1.08 3.21 -20.86
C ILE A 484 0.96 4.72 -21.05
N GLY A 485 0.27 5.39 -20.13
CA GLY A 485 0.00 6.83 -20.16
C GLY A 485 -1.48 7.14 -19.86
N GLN A 486 -1.77 8.41 -19.58
CA GLN A 486 -3.16 8.83 -19.35
C GLN A 486 -3.97 8.66 -20.64
N ALA A 487 -5.08 7.92 -20.60
CA ALA A 487 -5.93 7.61 -21.76
C ALA A 487 -5.18 6.98 -22.96
N ALA A 488 -4.06 6.28 -22.73
CA ALA A 488 -3.42 5.50 -23.78
C ALA A 488 -4.32 4.31 -24.19
N SER A 489 -4.37 3.96 -25.47
CA SER A 489 -5.27 2.92 -25.99
C SER A 489 -4.57 1.98 -26.98
N SER A 490 -4.57 0.69 -26.68
CA SER A 490 -4.11 -0.40 -27.55
C SER A 490 -5.30 -1.27 -27.94
N ALA A 491 -5.61 -1.38 -29.23
CA ALA A 491 -6.87 -2.01 -29.69
C ALA A 491 -6.71 -3.34 -30.45
N GLN A 492 -5.52 -3.73 -30.88
CA GLN A 492 -5.29 -4.97 -31.64
C GLN A 492 -4.08 -5.73 -31.12
N ALA A 493 -3.93 -6.99 -31.54
CA ALA A 493 -2.87 -7.88 -31.08
C ALA A 493 -1.47 -7.24 -31.20
N ASP A 494 -0.68 -7.36 -30.13
CA ASP A 494 0.69 -6.84 -30.01
C ASP A 494 0.81 -5.32 -30.28
N ALA A 495 -0.28 -4.56 -30.15
CA ALA A 495 -0.23 -3.11 -30.30
C ALA A 495 0.38 -2.43 -29.06
N ILE A 496 1.16 -1.36 -29.27
CA ILE A 496 1.88 -0.65 -28.21
C ILE A 496 1.53 0.84 -28.27
N ALA A 497 0.83 1.34 -27.27
CA ALA A 497 0.54 2.75 -27.07
C ALA A 497 1.28 3.28 -25.83
N LEU A 498 2.25 4.19 -26.04
CA LEU A 498 3.07 4.77 -24.97
C LEU A 498 3.02 6.31 -25.04
N GLY A 499 2.29 6.93 -24.11
CA GLY A 499 2.13 8.38 -24.00
C GLY A 499 0.69 8.79 -23.67
N SER A 500 0.52 10.04 -23.20
CA SER A 500 -0.81 10.59 -22.91
C SER A 500 -1.66 10.64 -24.18
N GLY A 501 -2.78 9.95 -24.22
CA GLY A 501 -3.68 9.87 -25.38
C GLY A 501 -3.07 9.17 -26.60
N ALA A 502 -1.99 8.39 -26.44
CA ALA A 502 -1.44 7.60 -27.53
C ALA A 502 -2.42 6.48 -27.93
N THR A 503 -2.60 6.25 -29.23
CA THR A 503 -3.58 5.29 -29.75
C THR A 503 -2.93 4.37 -30.79
N ALA A 504 -2.85 3.08 -30.50
CA ALA A 504 -2.37 2.03 -31.39
C ALA A 504 -3.53 1.09 -31.74
N THR A 505 -4.19 1.30 -32.89
CA THR A 505 -5.38 0.52 -33.29
C THR A 505 -5.08 -0.60 -34.27
N GLY A 506 -3.89 -0.66 -34.85
CA GLY A 506 -3.50 -1.70 -35.79
C GLY A 506 -2.82 -2.88 -35.11
N ALA A 507 -2.92 -4.08 -35.65
CA ALA A 507 -2.14 -5.22 -35.15
C ALA A 507 -0.63 -4.94 -35.33
N GLN A 508 0.17 -5.25 -34.32
CA GLN A 508 1.61 -4.96 -34.27
C GLN A 508 1.96 -3.47 -34.48
N SER A 509 1.01 -2.57 -34.23
CA SER A 509 1.23 -1.13 -34.40
C SER A 509 1.89 -0.52 -33.17
N VAL A 510 2.67 0.55 -33.37
CA VAL A 510 3.40 1.22 -32.29
C VAL A 510 3.10 2.72 -32.34
N ALA A 511 2.45 3.26 -31.32
CA ALA A 511 2.21 4.68 -31.12
C ALA A 511 2.96 5.16 -29.87
N GLN A 512 4.05 5.89 -30.06
CA GLN A 512 4.87 6.42 -28.97
C GLN A 512 4.93 7.95 -29.01
N GLY A 513 4.46 8.61 -27.95
CA GLY A 513 4.38 10.06 -27.81
C GLY A 513 2.96 10.51 -27.44
N ALA A 514 2.84 11.71 -26.86
CA ALA A 514 1.53 12.26 -26.52
C ALA A 514 0.67 12.42 -27.78
N ASN A 515 -0.53 11.86 -27.79
CA ASN A 515 -1.46 11.85 -28.92
C ASN A 515 -0.87 11.24 -30.21
N ALA A 516 0.14 10.38 -30.12
CA ALA A 516 0.60 9.61 -31.27
C ALA A 516 -0.49 8.62 -31.71
N VAL A 517 -0.66 8.42 -33.01
CA VAL A 517 -1.71 7.57 -33.57
C VAL A 517 -1.12 6.61 -34.61
N ALA A 518 -1.19 5.31 -34.35
CA ALA A 518 -0.82 4.24 -35.27
C ALA A 518 -2.06 3.41 -35.59
N VAL A 519 -2.58 3.51 -36.82
CA VAL A 519 -3.94 3.03 -37.13
C VAL A 519 -3.97 1.63 -37.75
N SER A 520 -3.05 1.35 -38.67
CA SER A 520 -3.08 0.14 -39.50
C SER A 520 -2.06 -0.91 -39.04
N VAL A 521 -2.15 -2.11 -39.60
CA VAL A 521 -1.22 -3.22 -39.33
C VAL A 521 0.22 -2.79 -39.60
N GLY A 522 1.13 -3.06 -38.66
CA GLY A 522 2.55 -2.73 -38.78
C GLY A 522 2.87 -1.23 -38.80
N SER A 523 1.89 -0.36 -38.59
CA SER A 523 2.10 1.09 -38.61
C SER A 523 2.84 1.57 -37.35
N VAL A 524 3.79 2.49 -37.53
CA VAL A 524 4.63 3.01 -36.46
C VAL A 524 4.57 4.53 -36.45
N ALA A 525 4.16 5.12 -35.32
CA ALA A 525 4.10 6.56 -35.08
C ALA A 525 4.94 6.92 -33.85
N LEU A 526 6.06 7.62 -34.06
CA LEU A 526 7.03 7.99 -33.03
C LEU A 526 7.17 9.51 -32.97
N GLY A 527 6.57 10.14 -31.95
CA GLY A 527 6.59 11.58 -31.73
C GLY A 527 5.23 12.10 -31.25
N SER A 528 5.25 13.25 -30.55
CA SER A 528 4.00 13.91 -30.12
C SER A 528 3.13 14.25 -31.34
N GLY A 529 1.89 13.77 -31.36
CA GLY A 529 0.96 13.96 -32.48
C GLY A 529 1.38 13.32 -33.80
N ALA A 530 2.38 12.41 -33.81
CA ALA A 530 2.74 11.65 -35.00
C ALA A 530 1.57 10.75 -35.43
N ARG A 531 1.32 10.62 -36.72
CA ARG A 531 0.18 9.85 -37.27
C ARG A 531 0.67 8.91 -38.37
N SER A 532 0.64 7.61 -38.10
CA SER A 532 0.85 6.59 -39.11
C SER A 532 -0.47 5.86 -39.37
N THR A 533 -1.12 6.17 -40.49
CA THR A 533 -2.51 5.73 -40.74
C THR A 533 -2.64 4.61 -41.78
N ALA A 534 -1.53 4.21 -42.40
CA ALA A 534 -1.51 3.20 -43.45
C ALA A 534 -0.65 1.99 -43.05
N THR A 535 -0.84 0.87 -43.75
CA THR A 535 -0.14 -0.40 -43.47
C THR A 535 1.37 -0.24 -43.67
N ASP A 536 2.15 -0.75 -42.72
CA ASP A 536 3.62 -0.68 -42.73
C ASP A 536 4.20 0.74 -42.90
N ALA A 537 3.43 1.77 -42.56
CA ALA A 537 3.87 3.16 -42.66
C ALA A 537 4.61 3.60 -41.39
N LEU A 538 5.61 4.48 -41.54
CA LEU A 538 6.41 5.02 -40.44
C LEU A 538 6.32 6.55 -40.39
N ALA A 539 5.75 7.08 -39.31
CA ALA A 539 5.79 8.51 -39.00
C ALA A 539 6.78 8.76 -37.85
N LEU A 540 7.95 9.29 -38.14
CA LEU A 540 9.02 9.55 -37.17
C LEU A 540 9.27 11.06 -37.02
N GLY A 541 8.73 11.66 -35.97
CA GLY A 541 8.84 13.08 -35.64
C GLY A 541 7.53 13.67 -35.11
N ALA A 542 7.61 14.75 -34.33
CA ALA A 542 6.41 15.42 -33.82
C ALA A 542 5.54 15.94 -34.98
N GLY A 543 4.26 15.56 -34.99
CA GLY A 543 3.32 15.90 -36.06
C GLY A 543 3.66 15.30 -37.43
N ALA A 544 4.60 14.35 -37.53
CA ALA A 544 4.85 13.63 -38.78
C ALA A 544 3.62 12.80 -39.18
N SER A 545 3.31 12.72 -40.46
CA SER A 545 2.10 12.05 -40.96
C SER A 545 2.42 11.14 -42.14
N ALA A 546 2.36 9.83 -41.93
CA ALA A 546 2.56 8.80 -42.95
C ALA A 546 1.20 8.16 -43.29
N THR A 547 0.63 8.52 -44.43
CA THR A 547 -0.75 8.19 -44.82
C THR A 547 -0.85 7.22 -45.99
N PHE A 548 0.28 6.77 -46.53
CA PHE A 548 0.34 5.82 -47.64
C PHE A 548 1.04 4.53 -47.18
N ALA A 549 0.67 3.40 -47.77
CA ALA A 549 1.27 2.12 -47.38
C ALA A 549 2.79 2.13 -47.65
N ASN A 550 3.57 1.53 -46.75
CA ASN A 550 5.02 1.38 -46.85
C ASN A 550 5.79 2.71 -46.98
N SER A 551 5.17 3.85 -46.67
CA SER A 551 5.82 5.16 -46.74
C SER A 551 6.43 5.58 -45.40
N VAL A 552 7.40 6.48 -45.45
CA VAL A 552 8.10 7.01 -44.28
C VAL A 552 8.01 8.54 -44.27
N ALA A 553 7.35 9.11 -43.27
CA ALA A 553 7.43 10.53 -42.96
C ALA A 553 8.53 10.75 -41.91
N LEU A 554 9.66 11.32 -42.32
CA LEU A 554 10.86 11.46 -41.49
C LEU A 554 11.10 12.93 -41.13
N GLY A 555 11.06 13.23 -39.83
CA GLY A 555 11.21 14.56 -39.26
C GLY A 555 9.88 15.21 -38.85
N ALA A 556 9.96 16.21 -37.95
CA ALA A 556 8.78 16.89 -37.44
C ALA A 556 7.97 17.58 -38.57
N GLY A 557 6.66 17.38 -38.59
CA GLY A 557 5.74 17.93 -39.59
C GLY A 557 5.93 17.39 -41.02
N SER A 558 6.76 16.36 -41.23
CA SER A 558 6.88 15.71 -42.54
C SER A 558 5.59 14.99 -42.89
N LEU A 559 5.17 15.07 -44.15
CA LEU A 559 3.92 14.47 -44.64
C LEU A 559 4.22 13.70 -45.91
N THR A 560 3.96 12.40 -45.92
CA THR A 560 4.04 11.61 -47.16
C THR A 560 2.92 12.02 -48.09
N THR A 561 3.22 12.25 -49.36
CA THR A 561 2.28 12.72 -50.39
C THR A 561 2.11 11.73 -51.54
N VAL A 562 3.01 10.75 -51.63
CA VAL A 562 3.05 9.76 -52.69
C VAL A 562 3.10 8.35 -52.09
N GLY A 563 2.27 7.45 -52.63
CA GLY A 563 2.28 6.03 -52.27
C GLY A 563 3.18 5.18 -53.17
N ALA A 564 2.96 3.87 -53.18
CA ALA A 564 3.63 2.97 -54.11
C ALA A 564 3.38 3.38 -55.57
N LEU A 565 4.44 3.40 -56.37
CA LEU A 565 4.39 3.69 -57.80
C LEU A 565 4.83 2.45 -58.56
N THR A 566 4.11 2.06 -59.60
CA THR A 566 4.47 0.90 -60.43
C THR A 566 4.71 1.33 -61.87
N ASN A 567 5.73 0.74 -62.50
CA ASN A 567 6.01 0.89 -63.92
C ASN A 567 6.24 2.36 -64.37
N TYR A 568 6.88 3.18 -63.51
CA TYR A 568 7.22 4.56 -63.87
C TYR A 568 8.60 4.63 -64.54
N VAL A 569 8.75 5.56 -65.48
CA VAL A 569 10.02 5.79 -66.18
C VAL A 569 10.83 6.81 -65.38
N ALA A 570 11.87 6.34 -64.70
CA ALA A 570 12.83 7.20 -64.02
C ALA A 570 13.82 7.81 -65.03
N TYR A 571 14.20 9.07 -64.82
CA TYR A 571 15.14 9.75 -65.69
C TYR A 571 16.49 9.01 -65.74
N GLY A 572 16.97 8.70 -66.95
CA GLY A 572 18.25 8.02 -67.16
C GLY A 572 18.23 6.49 -67.01
N LEU A 573 17.08 5.86 -66.72
CA LEU A 573 16.94 4.41 -66.63
C LEU A 573 16.09 3.87 -67.80
N SER A 574 16.57 2.80 -68.45
CA SER A 574 15.91 2.20 -69.61
C SER A 574 14.79 1.21 -69.26
N SER A 575 14.82 0.64 -68.05
CA SER A 575 13.78 -0.26 -67.54
C SER A 575 12.81 0.50 -66.63
N PRO A 576 11.48 0.30 -66.75
CA PRO A 576 10.52 0.85 -65.81
C PRO A 576 10.82 0.45 -64.37
N GLN A 577 10.58 1.37 -63.43
CA GLN A 577 10.83 1.19 -62.01
C GLN A 577 9.52 1.02 -61.23
N SER A 578 9.61 0.38 -60.06
CA SER A 578 8.52 0.29 -59.09
C SER A 578 9.05 0.70 -57.72
N SER A 579 8.29 1.52 -57.00
CA SER A 579 8.56 1.93 -55.62
C SER A 579 7.52 1.34 -54.68
N ALA A 580 7.97 0.86 -53.52
CA ALA A 580 7.08 0.42 -52.45
C ALA A 580 6.40 1.59 -51.72
N GLY A 581 7.01 2.79 -51.71
CA GLY A 581 6.49 3.96 -51.00
C GLY A 581 7.48 5.13 -51.01
N GLU A 582 7.03 6.30 -50.58
CA GLU A 582 7.85 7.52 -50.46
C GLU A 582 8.58 7.57 -49.11
N VAL A 583 9.83 8.05 -49.09
CA VAL A 583 10.47 8.60 -47.88
C VAL A 583 10.42 10.12 -47.97
N ASN A 584 9.48 10.75 -47.26
CA ASN A 584 9.32 12.20 -47.26
C ASN A 584 10.06 12.82 -46.06
N VAL A 585 11.07 13.65 -46.34
CA VAL A 585 11.87 14.36 -45.33
C VAL A 585 11.48 15.83 -45.14
N GLY A 586 10.42 16.30 -45.83
CA GLY A 586 10.09 17.72 -45.96
C GLY A 586 11.17 18.53 -46.68
N ASN A 587 11.16 19.86 -46.52
CA ASN A 587 12.16 20.76 -47.09
C ASN A 587 13.46 20.77 -46.26
N ARG A 588 14.13 19.62 -46.19
CA ARG A 588 15.36 19.44 -45.41
C ARG A 588 16.54 19.09 -46.30
N GLN A 589 17.72 19.59 -45.93
CA GLN A 589 18.97 19.15 -46.53
C GLN A 589 19.30 17.75 -46.07
N ILE A 590 19.58 16.85 -47.01
CA ILE A 590 20.12 15.52 -46.72
C ILE A 590 21.65 15.61 -46.85
N THR A 591 22.34 15.56 -45.72
CA THR A 591 23.81 15.71 -45.66
C THR A 591 24.47 14.36 -45.34
N GLY A 592 25.78 14.24 -45.59
CA GLY A 592 26.50 12.98 -45.39
C GLY A 592 26.27 11.93 -46.50
N LEU A 593 25.72 12.33 -47.64
CA LEU A 593 25.55 11.45 -48.80
C LEU A 593 26.91 11.15 -49.45
N ALA A 594 27.31 9.88 -49.41
CA ALA A 594 28.37 9.36 -50.27
C ALA A 594 27.97 9.48 -51.75
N ALA A 595 28.96 9.47 -52.65
CA ALA A 595 28.69 9.53 -54.09
C ALA A 595 27.93 8.27 -54.54
N GLY A 596 26.80 8.47 -55.23
CA GLY A 596 25.99 7.37 -55.77
C GLY A 596 26.73 6.60 -56.86
N LYS A 597 26.59 5.27 -56.88
CA LYS A 597 27.27 4.38 -57.83
C LYS A 597 26.29 3.70 -58.79
N ASN A 598 25.13 3.29 -58.29
CA ASN A 598 24.09 2.64 -59.07
C ASN A 598 23.08 3.67 -59.58
N GLY A 599 22.29 3.30 -60.59
CA GLY A 599 21.28 4.20 -61.18
C GLY A 599 20.11 4.58 -60.26
N THR A 600 19.98 3.94 -59.09
CA THR A 600 18.95 4.23 -58.07
C THR A 600 19.50 4.96 -56.85
N ASP A 601 20.81 5.23 -56.81
CA ASP A 601 21.43 5.92 -55.67
C ASP A 601 21.17 7.44 -55.77
N ALA A 602 21.11 8.10 -54.61
CA ALA A 602 21.05 9.55 -54.57
C ALA A 602 22.37 10.17 -55.05
N VAL A 603 22.28 11.19 -55.92
CA VAL A 603 23.44 11.95 -56.40
C VAL A 603 23.78 13.04 -55.40
N ASN A 604 25.03 13.13 -54.97
CA ASN A 604 25.48 14.23 -54.11
C ASN A 604 25.98 15.44 -54.93
N VAL A 605 26.15 16.60 -54.28
CA VAL A 605 26.55 17.84 -54.95
C VAL A 605 27.91 17.70 -55.65
N SER A 606 28.87 16.94 -55.09
CA SER A 606 30.20 16.77 -55.71
C SER A 606 30.17 16.07 -57.07
N GLN A 607 29.25 15.11 -57.26
CA GLN A 607 29.06 14.45 -58.55
C GLN A 607 28.47 15.41 -59.58
N LEU A 608 27.50 16.23 -59.16
CA LEU A 608 26.89 17.25 -60.01
C LEU A 608 27.91 18.34 -60.39
N ASP A 609 28.69 18.83 -59.43
CA ASP A 609 29.75 19.82 -59.65
C ASP A 609 30.83 19.29 -60.60
N SER A 610 31.20 18.01 -60.48
CA SER A 610 32.15 17.39 -61.42
C SER A 610 31.62 17.41 -62.85
N ILE A 611 30.34 17.11 -63.06
CA ILE A 611 29.70 17.16 -64.38
C ILE A 611 29.58 18.61 -64.86
N ALA A 612 29.20 19.55 -63.98
CA ALA A 612 29.10 20.96 -64.30
C ALA A 612 30.44 21.55 -64.76
N ASN A 613 31.53 21.22 -64.07
CA ASN A 613 32.89 21.66 -64.43
C ASN A 613 33.34 21.08 -65.78
N GLN A 614 33.04 19.80 -66.04
CA GLN A 614 33.31 19.18 -67.34
C GLN A 614 32.54 19.86 -68.47
N LEU A 615 31.25 20.19 -68.25
CA LEU A 615 30.44 20.87 -69.24
C LEU A 615 30.93 22.30 -69.53
N THR A 616 31.29 23.06 -68.49
CA THR A 616 31.87 24.41 -68.64
C THR A 616 33.13 24.36 -69.49
N THR A 617 34.02 23.40 -69.21
CA THR A 617 35.25 23.20 -69.99
C THR A 617 34.95 22.93 -71.47
N LEU A 618 33.96 22.09 -71.78
CA LEU A 618 33.55 21.80 -73.15
C LEU A 618 32.94 23.02 -73.85
N ILE A 619 32.18 23.84 -73.13
CA ILE A 619 31.58 25.06 -73.68
C ILE A 619 32.67 26.09 -74.00
N ASP A 620 33.64 26.30 -73.09
CA ASP A 620 34.74 27.24 -73.27
C ASP A 620 35.63 26.86 -74.46
N GLN A 621 35.88 25.56 -74.66
CA GLN A 621 36.57 25.04 -75.85
C GLN A 621 35.83 25.32 -77.16
N ARG A 622 34.50 25.41 -77.12
CA ARG A 622 33.66 25.68 -78.30
C ARG A 622 33.49 27.18 -78.57
N THR A 623 33.39 28.02 -77.55
CA THR A 623 33.16 29.47 -77.70
C THR A 623 34.43 30.26 -78.02
N THR A 624 35.62 29.77 -77.64
CA THR A 624 36.91 30.41 -77.98
C THR A 624 37.42 30.06 -79.40
N ASN A 625 36.75 29.16 -80.13
CA ASN A 625 37.12 28.70 -81.47
C ASN A 625 36.29 29.36 -82.61
N LEU A 626 36.20 30.70 -82.63
CA LEU A 626 35.70 31.44 -83.81
C LEU A 626 36.81 31.89 -84.79
N GLY A 627 38.07 31.61 -84.50
CA GLY A 627 39.18 31.77 -85.44
C GLY A 627 39.96 30.47 -85.53
N GLY A 628 40.01 29.86 -86.71
CA GLY A 628 40.69 28.58 -86.92
C GLY A 628 42.15 28.65 -86.47
N GLN A 629 42.47 28.00 -85.35
CA GLN A 629 43.85 27.73 -84.99
C GLN A 629 44.45 26.79 -86.05
N TYR A 630 45.28 27.35 -86.93
CA TYR A 630 46.28 26.55 -87.63
C TYR A 630 47.35 26.15 -86.61
N THR A 631 47.09 25.10 -85.83
CA THR A 631 48.13 24.42 -85.06
C THR A 631 49.05 23.73 -86.08
N THR A 632 50.12 24.41 -86.50
CA THR A 632 51.27 23.67 -87.04
C THR A 632 51.87 22.92 -85.87
N ASN A 633 52.11 21.62 -86.01
CA ASN A 633 52.73 20.75 -85.00
C ASN A 633 54.25 21.00 -84.94
N PRO A 634 54.81 21.82 -84.03
CA PRO A 634 56.24 22.08 -83.99
C PRO A 634 56.85 21.33 -82.79
N ASN A 635 58.00 20.67 -82.99
CA ASN A 635 58.80 20.25 -81.84
C ASN A 635 59.40 21.51 -81.17
N GLY A 636 58.74 22.07 -80.14
CA GLY A 636 59.19 23.25 -79.39
C GLY A 636 58.12 23.84 -78.47
N ALA A 637 58.52 24.72 -77.53
CA ALA A 637 57.60 25.37 -76.59
C ALA A 637 56.43 26.04 -77.31
N ASN A 638 55.21 25.63 -76.96
CA ASN A 638 53.97 26.06 -77.61
C ASN A 638 53.59 27.46 -77.08
N VAL A 639 54.12 28.51 -77.70
CA VAL A 639 53.72 29.90 -77.41
C VAL A 639 52.55 30.21 -78.35
N PRO A 640 51.34 30.52 -77.85
CA PRO A 640 50.21 30.84 -78.73
C PRO A 640 50.52 32.01 -79.67
N PRO A 641 50.04 32.00 -80.93
CA PRO A 641 50.16 33.16 -81.82
C PRO A 641 49.43 34.36 -81.21
N GLY A 642 50.06 35.54 -81.26
CA GLY A 642 49.55 36.81 -80.73
C GLY A 642 49.12 37.78 -81.82
N SER A 643 47.81 37.82 -82.13
CA SER A 643 47.19 38.82 -83.01
C SER A 643 46.65 39.99 -82.17
N THR A 644 47.53 40.93 -81.77
CA THR A 644 47.15 42.06 -80.89
C THR A 644 46.75 43.31 -81.66
N GLY A 645 47.03 43.38 -82.96
CA GLY A 645 46.58 44.50 -83.80
C GLY A 645 45.10 44.38 -84.17
N ALA A 646 44.41 45.50 -84.38
CA ALA A 646 43.04 45.50 -84.89
C ALA A 646 42.98 44.84 -86.28
N ASN A 647 42.08 43.89 -86.51
CA ASN A 647 41.98 43.10 -87.76
C ASN A 647 43.28 42.37 -88.15
N SER A 648 44.11 42.00 -87.18
CA SER A 648 45.36 41.25 -87.42
C SER A 648 45.13 39.73 -87.44
N SER A 649 46.03 38.98 -88.05
CA SER A 649 46.02 37.52 -88.06
C SER A 649 47.42 36.95 -87.79
N ALA A 650 47.54 36.01 -86.85
CA ALA A 650 48.79 35.36 -86.50
C ALA A 650 48.63 33.84 -86.53
N GLY A 651 49.56 33.13 -87.17
CA GLY A 651 49.55 31.67 -87.33
C GLY A 651 50.94 31.05 -87.16
N GLY A 652 51.07 30.11 -86.22
CA GLY A 652 52.34 29.45 -85.84
C GLY A 652 52.79 29.80 -84.42
N SER A 653 53.56 28.89 -83.79
CA SER A 653 54.05 29.09 -82.41
C SER A 653 54.88 30.38 -82.31
N GLY A 654 54.52 31.28 -81.40
CA GLY A 654 55.17 32.56 -81.18
C GLY A 654 55.03 33.59 -82.30
N ALA A 655 54.17 33.37 -83.30
CA ALA A 655 53.89 34.36 -84.33
C ALA A 655 53.19 35.59 -83.73
N VAL A 656 53.62 36.81 -84.06
CA VAL A 656 53.07 38.06 -83.52
C VAL A 656 52.64 38.97 -84.66
N ALA A 657 51.34 39.22 -84.76
CA ALA A 657 50.75 40.21 -85.66
C ALA A 657 50.23 41.39 -84.84
N SER A 658 51.11 42.34 -84.55
CA SER A 658 50.81 43.45 -83.63
C SER A 658 50.41 44.74 -84.34
N GLY A 659 50.71 44.89 -85.63
CA GLY A 659 50.22 46.01 -86.42
C GLY A 659 48.73 45.89 -86.74
N SER A 660 48.00 46.99 -86.90
CA SER A 660 46.64 46.94 -87.45
C SER A 660 46.67 46.32 -88.85
N ASN A 661 45.65 45.52 -89.20
CA ASN A 661 45.55 44.82 -90.50
C ASN A 661 46.79 43.98 -90.87
N SER A 662 47.59 43.56 -89.89
CA SER A 662 48.83 42.81 -90.12
C SER A 662 48.59 41.30 -90.21
N THR A 663 49.50 40.58 -90.88
CA THR A 663 49.45 39.13 -91.03
C THR A 663 50.82 38.51 -90.73
N ALA A 664 50.92 37.66 -89.72
CA ALA A 664 52.14 36.93 -89.35
C ALA A 664 51.92 35.42 -89.49
N VAL A 665 52.66 34.75 -90.37
CA VAL A 665 52.53 33.31 -90.63
C VAL A 665 53.90 32.64 -90.60
N GLY A 666 54.11 31.75 -89.62
CA GLY A 666 55.37 31.04 -89.38
C GLY A 666 55.81 31.16 -87.92
N ASN A 667 56.54 30.16 -87.41
CA ASN A 667 57.03 30.18 -86.02
C ASN A 667 57.89 31.44 -85.78
N SER A 668 57.59 32.20 -84.73
CA SER A 668 58.29 33.43 -84.35
C SER A 668 58.31 34.51 -85.45
N SER A 669 57.35 34.48 -86.39
CA SER A 669 57.17 35.57 -87.37
C SER A 669 56.61 36.81 -86.68
N LEU A 670 57.05 38.00 -87.10
CA LEU A 670 56.67 39.29 -86.51
C LEU A 670 56.17 40.25 -87.60
N ALA A 671 54.87 40.53 -87.61
CA ALA A 671 54.25 41.57 -88.44
C ALA A 671 53.82 42.73 -87.54
N SER A 672 54.72 43.67 -87.29
CA SER A 672 54.51 44.78 -86.34
C SER A 672 54.11 46.09 -86.99
N GLY A 673 54.37 46.26 -88.30
CA GLY A 673 53.92 47.44 -89.05
C GLY A 673 52.42 47.38 -89.37
N ASN A 674 51.77 48.53 -89.52
CA ASN A 674 50.36 48.59 -89.96
C ASN A 674 50.25 48.10 -91.42
N GLY A 675 49.33 47.19 -91.72
CA GLY A 675 49.18 46.55 -93.03
C GLY A 675 50.36 45.66 -93.44
N SER A 676 51.23 45.29 -92.50
CA SER A 676 52.42 44.48 -92.77
C SER A 676 52.11 42.98 -92.90
N THR A 677 52.92 42.27 -93.70
CA THR A 677 52.79 40.82 -93.90
C THR A 677 54.14 40.13 -93.69
N ALA A 678 54.26 39.28 -92.68
CA ALA A 678 55.45 38.48 -92.41
C ALA A 678 55.13 36.99 -92.65
N ILE A 679 55.77 36.37 -93.64
CA ILE A 679 55.52 34.96 -94.01
C ILE A 679 56.84 34.19 -94.01
N GLY A 680 57.00 33.23 -93.11
CA GLY A 680 58.20 32.41 -92.91
C GLY A 680 58.63 32.35 -91.44
N VAL A 681 59.38 31.33 -91.04
CA VAL A 681 59.89 31.21 -89.66
C VAL A 681 60.84 32.39 -89.36
N GLY A 682 60.60 33.12 -88.27
CA GLY A 682 61.42 34.27 -87.87
C GLY A 682 61.42 35.45 -88.85
N SER A 683 60.48 35.52 -89.80
CA SER A 683 60.36 36.68 -90.70
C SER A 683 59.88 37.91 -89.93
N THR A 684 60.40 39.10 -90.27
CA THR A 684 60.06 40.36 -89.60
C THR A 684 59.63 41.41 -90.63
N ALA A 685 58.37 41.82 -90.57
CA ALA A 685 57.80 42.92 -91.34
C ALA A 685 57.41 44.04 -90.35
N SER A 686 58.33 44.98 -90.17
CA SER A 686 58.21 46.05 -89.16
C SER A 686 57.86 47.41 -89.73
N GLY A 687 58.10 47.64 -91.03
CA GLY A 687 57.64 48.81 -91.76
C GLY A 687 56.14 48.77 -92.05
N ASN A 688 55.52 49.94 -92.22
CA ASN A 688 54.10 50.01 -92.61
C ASN A 688 53.94 49.57 -94.08
N ASN A 689 52.86 48.83 -94.37
CA ASN A 689 52.57 48.26 -95.69
C ASN A 689 53.76 47.47 -96.30
N SER A 690 54.58 46.84 -95.47
CA SER A 690 55.72 46.03 -95.94
C SER A 690 55.36 44.55 -96.00
N THR A 691 56.08 43.78 -96.80
CA THR A 691 55.96 42.33 -96.86
C THR A 691 57.33 41.69 -96.71
N ALA A 692 57.56 40.90 -95.66
CA ALA A 692 58.75 40.08 -95.50
C ALA A 692 58.42 38.62 -95.85
N LEU A 693 59.00 38.10 -96.93
CA LEU A 693 58.66 36.80 -97.50
C LEU A 693 59.86 35.85 -97.45
N GLY A 694 59.72 34.73 -96.74
CA GLY A 694 60.74 33.71 -96.50
C GLY A 694 61.30 33.70 -95.06
N THR A 695 61.87 32.57 -94.65
CA THR A 695 62.46 32.37 -93.31
C THR A 695 63.51 33.43 -92.99
N GLY A 696 63.39 34.14 -91.86
CA GLY A 696 64.34 35.19 -91.47
C GLY A 696 64.41 36.39 -92.43
N SER A 697 63.46 36.56 -93.35
CA SER A 697 63.37 37.78 -94.15
C SER A 697 63.09 38.98 -93.25
N ASN A 698 63.74 40.11 -93.53
CA ASN A 698 63.61 41.33 -92.74
C ASN A 698 63.53 42.54 -93.68
N ASP A 699 62.47 43.33 -93.55
CA ASP A 699 62.31 44.58 -94.31
C ASP A 699 63.23 45.73 -93.86
N GLY A 700 63.95 45.53 -92.76
CA GLY A 700 64.85 46.52 -92.17
C GLY A 700 64.09 47.76 -91.65
N GLY A 701 62.79 47.63 -91.36
CA GLY A 701 61.92 48.74 -90.93
C GLY A 701 61.46 49.66 -92.06
N ARG A 702 61.73 49.33 -93.32
CA ARG A 702 61.32 50.14 -94.47
C ARG A 702 59.83 49.92 -94.77
N SER A 703 59.08 51.01 -94.91
CA SER A 703 57.68 50.97 -95.33
C SER A 703 57.54 50.82 -96.85
N ASN A 704 56.43 50.23 -97.31
CA ASN A 704 56.10 50.03 -98.73
C ASN A 704 57.13 49.21 -99.54
N VAL A 705 57.67 48.15 -98.95
CA VAL A 705 58.64 47.27 -99.63
C VAL A 705 58.23 45.81 -99.56
N VAL A 706 58.70 45.03 -100.53
CA VAL A 706 58.69 43.56 -100.47
C VAL A 706 60.13 43.09 -100.23
N ALA A 707 60.39 42.54 -99.05
CA ALA A 707 61.67 41.99 -98.66
C ALA A 707 61.71 40.48 -98.86
N VAL A 708 62.55 40.03 -99.79
CA VAL A 708 62.81 38.62 -100.09
C VAL A 708 64.21 38.24 -99.61
N GLY A 709 64.41 38.27 -98.30
CA GLY A 709 65.71 38.12 -97.65
C GLY A 709 65.93 39.16 -96.54
N SER A 710 67.15 39.18 -96.02
CA SER A 710 67.66 40.23 -95.14
C SER A 710 68.88 40.90 -95.78
N ALA A 711 69.42 41.95 -95.15
CA ALA A 711 70.64 42.61 -95.62
C ALA A 711 71.84 41.63 -95.74
N ASP A 712 71.92 40.65 -94.84
CA ASP A 712 73.02 39.68 -94.77
C ASP A 712 72.72 38.37 -95.50
N SER A 713 71.45 38.15 -95.90
CA SER A 713 71.00 36.92 -96.55
C SER A 713 69.89 37.22 -97.55
N ALA A 714 70.27 37.86 -98.66
CA ALA A 714 69.39 38.09 -99.80
C ALA A 714 69.02 36.78 -100.50
N ARG A 715 67.81 36.70 -101.07
CA ARG A 715 67.37 35.55 -101.87
C ARG A 715 67.30 35.93 -103.34
N GLN A 716 67.58 34.96 -104.20
CA GLN A 716 67.36 35.12 -105.62
C GLN A 716 65.86 35.10 -105.92
N VAL A 717 65.41 36.04 -106.74
CA VAL A 717 64.08 36.01 -107.36
C VAL A 717 64.25 35.38 -108.74
N VAL A 718 63.85 34.12 -108.87
CA VAL A 718 63.91 33.37 -110.13
C VAL A 718 62.55 33.38 -110.84
N ASN A 719 62.53 33.04 -112.13
CA ASN A 719 61.32 33.06 -112.99
C ASN A 719 60.71 34.47 -113.18
N VAL A 720 61.54 35.52 -113.11
CA VAL A 720 61.12 36.88 -113.46
C VAL A 720 61.03 37.00 -114.98
N ALA A 721 59.80 37.10 -115.50
CA ALA A 721 59.56 37.38 -116.91
C ALA A 721 60.15 38.75 -117.30
N ALA A 722 60.32 38.99 -118.61
CA ALA A 722 60.79 40.29 -119.07
C ALA A 722 59.77 41.37 -118.70
N GLY A 723 60.21 42.43 -118.02
CA GLY A 723 59.34 43.56 -117.67
C GLY A 723 58.80 44.23 -118.92
N THR A 724 57.50 44.51 -118.93
CA THR A 724 56.76 45.15 -120.04
C THR A 724 56.25 46.53 -119.67
N GLN A 725 56.18 46.85 -118.38
CA GLN A 725 55.81 48.16 -117.84
C GLN A 725 56.98 48.78 -117.06
N GLY A 726 56.97 50.11 -116.90
CA GLY A 726 58.08 50.86 -116.29
C GLY A 726 58.35 50.55 -114.81
N THR A 727 57.45 49.84 -114.12
CA THR A 727 57.58 49.43 -112.72
C THR A 727 57.86 47.93 -112.54
N ASP A 728 57.96 47.18 -113.64
CA ASP A 728 58.25 45.76 -113.58
C ASP A 728 59.72 45.53 -113.19
N ALA A 729 60.00 44.42 -112.51
CA ALA A 729 61.37 44.02 -112.26
C ALA A 729 62.08 43.64 -113.57
N VAL A 730 63.27 44.20 -113.81
CA VAL A 730 64.10 43.88 -114.98
C VAL A 730 64.80 42.56 -114.74
N ASN A 731 64.64 41.60 -115.67
CA ASN A 731 65.38 40.34 -115.58
C ASN A 731 66.79 40.46 -116.20
N VAL A 732 67.68 39.52 -115.87
CA VAL A 732 69.07 39.54 -116.34
C VAL A 732 69.18 39.47 -117.87
N ASN A 733 68.21 38.85 -118.55
CA ASN A 733 68.18 38.80 -120.02
C ASN A 733 67.96 40.19 -120.63
N GLN A 734 67.07 41.01 -120.07
CA GLN A 734 66.86 42.39 -120.50
C GLN A 734 68.10 43.27 -120.27
N LEU A 735 68.78 43.11 -119.14
CA LEU A 735 70.05 43.81 -118.87
C LEU A 735 71.15 43.39 -119.86
N ASN A 736 71.27 42.09 -120.13
CA ASN A 736 72.21 41.57 -121.11
C ASN A 736 71.90 42.09 -122.52
N ALA A 737 70.63 42.24 -122.90
CA ALA A 737 70.25 42.82 -124.17
C ALA A 737 70.72 44.28 -124.30
N VAL A 738 70.54 45.10 -123.26
CA VAL A 738 71.07 46.47 -123.21
C VAL A 738 72.60 46.49 -123.26
N SER A 739 73.27 45.61 -122.51
CA SER A 739 74.74 45.49 -122.52
C SER A 739 75.29 45.12 -123.90
N ASN A 740 74.64 44.19 -124.59
CA ASN A 740 74.99 43.79 -125.95
C ASN A 740 74.76 44.92 -126.97
N GLN A 741 73.66 45.67 -126.85
CA GLN A 741 73.38 46.82 -127.69
C GLN A 741 74.43 47.93 -127.48
N PHE A 742 74.80 48.22 -126.24
CA PHE A 742 75.84 49.19 -125.91
C PHE A 742 77.21 48.81 -126.52
N THR A 743 77.57 47.53 -126.44
CA THR A 743 78.81 47.00 -127.03
C THR A 743 78.83 47.15 -128.56
N GLN A 744 77.71 46.91 -129.24
CA GLN A 744 77.59 47.10 -130.70
C GLN A 744 77.69 48.56 -131.12
N SER A 745 77.12 49.48 -130.35
CA SER A 745 77.25 50.93 -130.59
C SER A 745 78.71 51.38 -130.48
N LEU A 746 79.45 50.90 -129.48
CA LEU A 746 80.89 51.17 -129.32
C LEU A 746 81.72 50.67 -130.52
N ASN A 747 81.42 49.47 -131.01
CA ASN A 747 82.12 48.91 -132.16
C ASN A 747 81.85 49.72 -133.45
N THR A 748 80.63 50.21 -133.64
CA THR A 748 80.27 51.07 -134.78
C THR A 748 81.07 52.38 -134.78
N VAL A 749 81.18 53.03 -133.62
CA VAL A 749 81.96 54.27 -133.47
C VAL A 749 83.44 54.03 -133.76
N ASN A 750 84.03 52.93 -133.28
CA ASN A 750 85.42 52.57 -133.57
C ASN A 750 85.68 52.34 -135.08
N ASN A 751 84.74 51.71 -135.79
CA ASN A 751 84.87 51.48 -137.23
C ASN A 751 84.81 52.78 -138.05
N GLN A 752 83.91 53.71 -137.68
CA GLN A 752 83.82 55.03 -138.32
C GLN A 752 85.11 55.84 -138.14
N LEU A 753 85.69 55.81 -136.94
CA LEU A 753 86.96 56.48 -136.65
C LEU A 753 88.11 55.95 -137.54
N THR A 754 88.14 54.65 -137.78
CA THR A 754 89.15 53.98 -138.62
C THR A 754 89.03 54.39 -140.10
N GLN A 755 87.81 54.46 -140.65
CA GLN A 755 87.58 54.89 -142.03
C GLN A 755 87.95 56.36 -142.27
N MET A 756 87.64 57.23 -141.32
CA MET A 756 88.02 58.65 -141.38
C MET A 756 89.54 58.82 -141.42
N GLN A 757 90.29 57.99 -140.69
CA GLN A 757 91.75 58.03 -140.69
C GLN A 757 92.36 57.65 -142.05
N GLN A 758 91.74 56.72 -142.78
CA GLN A 758 92.15 56.34 -144.14
C GLN A 758 91.83 57.45 -145.18
N GLN A 759 90.67 58.10 -145.07
CA GLN A 759 90.29 59.21 -145.95
C GLN A 759 91.23 60.42 -145.85
N ILE A 760 91.72 60.73 -144.64
CA ILE A 760 92.67 61.83 -144.42
C ILE A 760 94.02 61.55 -145.10
N GLN A 761 94.53 60.33 -144.99
CA GLN A 761 95.79 59.93 -145.65
C GLN A 761 95.68 59.98 -147.18
N GLN A 762 94.52 59.62 -147.73
CA GLN A 762 94.28 59.66 -149.17
C GLN A 762 94.23 61.09 -149.71
N THR A 763 93.58 62.01 -149.00
CA THR A 763 93.54 63.44 -149.34
C THR A 763 94.92 64.09 -149.33
N ASP A 764 95.76 63.77 -148.33
CA ASP A 764 97.14 64.28 -148.26
C ASP A 764 98.00 63.79 -149.45
N SER A 765 97.85 62.53 -149.87
CA SER A 765 98.54 62.01 -151.06
C SER A 765 98.11 62.75 -152.34
N MET A 766 96.80 62.95 -152.54
CA MET A 766 96.28 63.64 -153.72
C MET A 766 96.74 65.10 -153.81
N ALA A 767 96.81 65.81 -152.66
CA ALA A 767 97.30 67.19 -152.63
C ALA A 767 98.78 67.29 -153.04
N ARG A 768 99.62 66.34 -152.57
CA ARG A 768 101.05 66.28 -152.94
C ARG A 768 101.26 65.98 -154.43
N GLU A 769 100.47 65.08 -155.02
CA GLU A 769 100.47 64.80 -156.45
C GLU A 769 100.14 66.06 -157.28
N GLY A 770 99.09 66.80 -156.90
CA GLY A 770 98.70 68.03 -157.59
C GLY A 770 99.81 69.09 -157.66
N ILE A 771 100.51 69.34 -156.55
CA ILE A 771 101.61 70.33 -156.49
C ILE A 771 102.79 69.91 -157.39
N ALA A 772 103.12 68.61 -157.42
CA ALA A 772 104.17 68.10 -158.29
C ALA A 772 103.84 68.34 -159.78
N ALA A 773 102.59 68.13 -160.19
CA ALA A 773 102.12 68.34 -161.57
C ALA A 773 102.30 69.79 -162.05
N THR A 774 101.92 70.77 -161.22
CA THR A 774 102.07 72.19 -161.56
C THR A 774 103.53 72.63 -161.59
N ALA A 775 104.37 72.12 -160.68
CA ALA A 775 105.81 72.40 -160.69
C ALA A 775 106.47 71.87 -161.98
N ALA A 776 106.05 70.71 -162.47
CA ALA A 776 106.55 70.16 -163.74
C ALA A 776 106.19 71.06 -164.92
N MET A 777 104.97 71.64 -164.94
CA MET A 777 104.54 72.58 -165.99
C MET A 777 105.37 73.86 -166.03
N ALA A 778 105.81 74.37 -164.86
CA ALA A 778 106.64 75.57 -164.79
C ALA A 778 108.06 75.38 -165.36
N SER A 779 108.54 74.14 -165.42
CA SER A 779 109.89 73.81 -165.92
C SER A 779 109.99 73.64 -167.44
N ILE A 780 108.91 73.89 -168.18
CA ILE A 780 108.88 73.76 -169.64
C ILE A 780 109.62 74.97 -170.27
N PRO A 781 110.67 74.76 -171.10
CA PRO A 781 111.43 75.84 -171.72
C PRO A 781 110.57 76.78 -172.59
N HIS A 782 110.94 78.05 -172.66
CA HIS A 782 110.25 79.06 -173.48
C HIS A 782 110.73 79.05 -174.94
N MET A 783 109.83 79.37 -175.88
CA MET A 783 110.11 79.44 -177.32
C MET A 783 111.01 80.64 -177.69
N ASP A 784 112.12 80.36 -178.38
CA ASP A 784 113.12 81.32 -178.86
C ASP A 784 112.56 82.36 -179.85
N ARG A 785 113.28 83.49 -179.98
CA ARG A 785 112.78 84.70 -180.65
C ARG A 785 112.57 84.55 -182.16
N ASP A 786 113.27 83.64 -182.83
CA ASP A 786 113.22 83.49 -184.29
C ASP A 786 112.46 82.23 -184.76
N SER A 787 111.83 81.50 -183.83
CA SER A 787 111.05 80.28 -184.11
C SER A 787 109.54 80.53 -184.07
N ASN A 788 108.78 79.86 -184.96
CA ASN A 788 107.32 79.97 -185.03
C ASN A 788 106.57 78.89 -184.22
N PHE A 789 107.25 77.83 -183.78
CA PHE A 789 106.69 76.72 -183.00
C PHE A 789 107.75 76.08 -182.10
N ALA A 790 107.37 75.71 -180.87
CA ALA A 790 108.20 74.93 -179.95
C ALA A 790 107.36 73.98 -179.09
N MET A 791 107.90 72.80 -178.78
CA MET A 791 107.33 71.86 -177.81
C MET A 791 108.40 71.48 -176.79
N GLY A 792 108.04 71.52 -175.51
CA GLY A 792 108.94 71.19 -174.41
C GLY A 792 108.29 70.25 -173.40
N VAL A 793 109.13 69.50 -172.69
CA VAL A 793 108.71 68.63 -171.59
C VAL A 793 109.42 69.12 -170.33
N GLY A 794 108.64 69.33 -169.26
CA GLY A 794 109.13 69.65 -167.93
C GLY A 794 108.89 68.48 -166.98
N THR A 795 109.73 68.31 -165.98
CA THR A 795 109.56 67.27 -164.95
C THR A 795 109.82 67.87 -163.58
N ALA A 796 109.05 67.48 -162.57
CA ALA A 796 109.27 67.91 -161.20
C ALA A 796 108.96 66.80 -160.21
N THR A 797 109.54 66.93 -159.01
CA THR A 797 109.26 66.04 -157.89
C THR A 797 108.94 66.87 -156.65
N PHE A 798 107.88 66.53 -155.92
CA PHE A 798 107.50 67.20 -154.67
C PHE A 798 107.21 66.15 -153.59
N GLN A 799 108.01 66.15 -152.51
CA GLN A 799 107.82 65.27 -151.34
C GLN A 799 107.61 63.78 -151.71
N GLY A 800 108.39 63.27 -152.67
CA GLY A 800 108.33 61.87 -153.13
C GLY A 800 107.37 61.60 -154.30
N GLN A 801 106.44 62.51 -154.61
CA GLN A 801 105.59 62.41 -155.80
C GLN A 801 106.33 62.94 -157.03
N LYS A 802 106.21 62.23 -158.15
CA LYS A 802 106.88 62.56 -159.42
C LYS A 802 105.85 63.03 -160.44
N ALA A 803 106.25 64.02 -161.23
CA ALA A 803 105.37 64.62 -162.22
C ALA A 803 106.10 64.96 -163.51
N MET A 804 105.35 64.91 -164.61
CA MET A 804 105.81 65.28 -165.94
C MET A 804 104.77 66.19 -166.57
N ALA A 805 105.23 67.19 -167.29
CA ALA A 805 104.37 68.10 -168.03
C ALA A 805 104.87 68.27 -169.45
N VAL A 806 103.94 68.39 -170.39
CA VAL A 806 104.22 68.64 -171.80
C VAL A 806 103.56 69.95 -172.18
N GLY A 807 104.31 70.81 -172.84
CA GLY A 807 103.84 72.12 -173.24
C GLY A 807 104.17 72.41 -174.69
N VAL A 808 103.23 73.02 -175.37
CA VAL A 808 103.34 73.44 -176.75
C VAL A 808 103.16 74.95 -176.80
N GLN A 809 104.06 75.62 -177.52
CA GLN A 809 104.06 77.07 -177.69
C GLN A 809 104.12 77.38 -179.19
N ALA A 810 103.27 78.29 -179.66
CA ALA A 810 103.19 78.67 -181.07
C ALA A 810 103.07 80.19 -181.23
N ARG A 811 103.76 80.75 -182.21
CA ARG A 811 103.66 82.17 -182.56
C ARG A 811 102.55 82.34 -183.61
N VAL A 812 101.49 83.04 -183.25
CA VAL A 812 100.29 83.20 -184.08
C VAL A 812 100.41 84.42 -185.01
N THR A 813 101.08 85.48 -184.56
CA THR A 813 101.49 86.66 -185.35
C THR A 813 102.82 87.18 -184.81
N GLU A 814 103.50 88.13 -185.49
CA GLU A 814 104.80 88.66 -185.05
C GLU A 814 104.83 89.11 -183.57
N ASN A 815 103.66 89.53 -183.06
CA ASN A 815 103.46 90.02 -181.71
C ASN A 815 102.64 89.08 -180.79
N LEU A 816 102.14 87.93 -181.25
CA LEU A 816 101.28 87.03 -180.43
C LEU A 816 101.87 85.62 -180.31
N LYS A 817 102.05 85.15 -179.07
CA LYS A 817 102.41 83.77 -178.73
C LYS A 817 101.28 83.10 -177.94
N ALA A 818 100.92 81.87 -178.27
CA ALA A 818 100.01 81.03 -177.49
C ALA A 818 100.79 79.85 -176.90
N THR A 819 100.43 79.46 -175.68
CA THR A 819 101.04 78.36 -174.92
C THR A 819 99.95 77.47 -174.34
N LEU A 820 100.13 76.16 -174.41
CA LEU A 820 99.26 75.15 -173.81
C LEU A 820 100.12 74.11 -173.13
N ASN A 821 99.90 73.90 -171.84
CA ASN A 821 100.66 73.00 -170.98
C ASN A 821 99.72 71.99 -170.32
N GLY A 822 100.13 70.74 -170.21
CA GLY A 822 99.47 69.70 -169.43
C GLY A 822 100.46 69.01 -168.50
N GLY A 823 100.21 69.01 -167.20
CA GLY A 823 100.98 68.34 -166.15
C GLY A 823 100.27 67.09 -165.62
N PHE A 824 101.03 66.05 -165.33
CA PHE A 824 100.56 64.76 -164.86
C PHE A 824 101.43 64.29 -163.68
N ALA A 825 100.80 63.90 -162.58
CA ALA A 825 101.46 63.33 -161.41
C ALA A 825 100.57 62.24 -160.81
N GLY A 826 101.00 60.98 -160.92
CA GLY A 826 100.17 59.85 -160.50
C GLY A 826 98.80 59.83 -161.19
N SER A 827 97.75 59.98 -160.39
CA SER A 827 96.35 60.00 -160.85
C SER A 827 95.83 61.41 -161.15
N GLN A 828 96.54 62.45 -160.71
CA GLN A 828 96.16 63.85 -160.87
C GLN A 828 96.62 64.40 -162.22
N ARG A 829 95.75 65.19 -162.86
CA ARG A 829 95.99 65.85 -164.14
C ARG A 829 95.69 67.33 -164.01
N VAL A 830 96.60 68.17 -164.49
CA VAL A 830 96.47 69.63 -164.45
C VAL A 830 96.71 70.17 -165.86
N VAL A 831 95.88 71.08 -166.33
CA VAL A 831 96.00 71.68 -167.67
C VAL A 831 95.99 73.20 -167.52
N GLY A 832 96.88 73.88 -168.25
CA GLY A 832 96.98 75.33 -168.23
C GLY A 832 97.26 75.86 -169.63
N ALA A 833 96.51 76.87 -170.06
CA ALA A 833 96.70 77.55 -171.33
C ALA A 833 96.93 79.04 -171.08
N GLY A 834 97.77 79.68 -171.88
CA GLY A 834 98.06 81.10 -171.76
C GLY A 834 98.44 81.70 -173.10
N MET A 835 98.06 82.95 -173.34
CA MET A 835 98.47 83.72 -174.51
C MET A 835 99.23 84.96 -174.06
N LEU A 836 100.26 85.32 -174.82
CA LEU A 836 101.16 86.41 -174.55
C LEU A 836 101.28 87.27 -175.81
N TYR A 837 100.80 88.50 -175.72
CA TYR A 837 100.87 89.49 -176.78
C TYR A 837 101.93 90.54 -176.41
N GLN A 838 102.87 90.84 -177.31
CA GLN A 838 103.96 91.78 -177.11
C GLN A 838 103.86 92.92 -178.13
N TRP A 839 103.64 94.15 -177.67
CA TRP A 839 103.76 95.37 -178.49
C TRP A 839 104.94 96.21 -178.02
N LYS A 840 105.32 97.22 -178.79
CA LYS A 840 106.08 98.37 -178.29
C LYS A 840 105.15 99.56 -178.17
#